data_AF-A0AAD9V775-F1
#
_entry.id   AF-A0AAD9V775-F1
#
_cell.length_a   1.000
_cell.length_b   1.000
_cell.length_c   1.000
_cell.angle_alpha   90.00
_cell.angle_beta   90.00
_cell.angle_gamma   90.00
#
_symmetry.space_group_name_H-M   'P 1'
#
loop_
_entity.id
_entity.type
_entity.pdbx_description
1 polymer ?
#
loop_
_entity_poly.entity_id
_entity_poly.type
_entity_poly.pdbx_seq_one_letter_code
_entity_poly.pdbx_strand_id
1 'polypeptide(L)'
;MNASLRPLYEQTEATLSTALMKLGLRCPFYFTRNDGYLISFELARRFPVLTFASGLTNSMRGAAFLSGVQNGIVIDIGGTTMHVGSIKDGFPTFLSAKTDVEDINFPMTGVQIVKFGGGSVVHQSKEGITVGQMLTNEALVFGGNALTATDIAVASGFIDLGDKEKVKDLSQNVKDEALEDIKKKIQAALDQAKSSDEDQPVIVVGGGGILVHPDNPVKLKGASKVICAQHFQVANAVGAAVAVQGKNTKESSPLQQASVLLQLAKIGVDETIEPSEPYIDPNTGDWILKEYDIECITLGAGIMACGGGGNAKIGRLRALASLKKNKEVRVIHPGKLGKVSKLTGPVAVVALMGDPMVVFERLISGQESASALKKMEGGHCPGDEPSPDTKPIALLCGEMGGISTTEPLAVGGDENVCILDADGMGRANPDLQMFLPYVYGCPVSFSAIGDEKGRTETYCAKSPEDMEEHYRTAIEGMGNVAGIAFTVDWKFVSKETCPLYSLSRLRKLGNTVLEARKNNQDPVKSIIKHEDGKILFHGKIVEVKNDSEGGFSKGTITIDGLNPEAEFKEKLYIAVKNENYLAYICDDHDGKTYLATVPDLISLVNEDGSAITTEMVQKGLKVCVIAMPCNPLWTTKEGMDAGGPAAFGFPDVPYKPVGKYKGYPPIPQIKTGR
;
A
#
# COMPACT_ATOMS: atom_id res chain seq x y z
N MET A 1 3.31 -15.47 11.64
CA MET A 1 4.57 -15.82 10.91
C MET A 1 5.86 -15.24 11.52
N ASN A 2 6.04 -13.91 11.67
CA ASN A 2 7.30 -13.38 12.25
C ASN A 2 7.62 -13.93 13.65
N ALA A 3 6.61 -14.07 14.51
CA ALA A 3 6.78 -14.65 15.84
C ALA A 3 7.19 -16.12 15.81
N SER A 4 6.61 -16.92 14.91
CA SER A 4 6.92 -18.35 14.80
C SER A 4 8.31 -18.62 14.22
N LEU A 5 8.84 -17.71 13.41
CA LEU A 5 10.17 -17.84 12.79
C LEU A 5 11.31 -17.24 13.62
N ARG A 6 11.00 -16.45 14.65
CA ARG A 6 12.02 -15.81 15.49
C ARG A 6 13.01 -16.81 16.14
N PRO A 7 12.57 -17.95 16.72
CA PRO A 7 13.51 -18.91 17.30
C PRO A 7 14.51 -19.47 16.28
N LEU A 8 14.08 -19.68 15.03
CA LEU A 8 14.95 -20.15 13.95
C LEU A 8 16.02 -19.09 13.60
N TYR A 9 15.64 -17.81 13.59
CA TYR A 9 16.57 -16.71 13.33
C TYR A 9 17.59 -16.53 14.46
N GLU A 10 17.19 -16.72 15.72
CA GLU A 10 18.10 -16.70 16.88
C GLU A 10 19.12 -17.84 16.82
N GLN A 11 18.69 -19.05 16.44
CA GLN A 11 19.61 -20.17 16.23
C GLN A 11 20.57 -19.92 15.04
N THR A 12 20.05 -19.34 13.97
CA THR A 12 20.83 -19.00 12.76
C THR A 12 21.91 -17.97 13.10
N GLU A 13 21.60 -16.97 13.91
CA GLU A 13 22.55 -15.98 14.43
C GLU A 13 23.71 -16.62 15.19
N ALA A 14 23.36 -17.45 16.18
CA ALA A 14 24.33 -18.06 17.06
C ALA A 14 25.30 -18.94 16.25
N THR A 15 24.76 -19.65 15.25
CA THR A 15 25.53 -20.52 14.36
C THR A 15 26.45 -19.72 13.45
N LEU A 16 25.93 -18.70 12.75
CA LEU A 16 26.71 -17.84 11.86
C LEU A 16 27.79 -17.07 12.62
N SER A 17 27.44 -16.49 13.77
CA SER A 17 28.39 -15.76 14.62
C SER A 17 29.52 -16.66 15.09
N THR A 18 29.20 -17.89 15.52
CA THR A 18 30.20 -18.88 15.91
C THR A 18 31.09 -19.27 14.73
N ALA A 19 30.53 -19.45 13.54
CA ALA A 19 31.29 -19.79 12.33
C ALA A 19 32.23 -18.66 11.93
N LEU A 20 31.76 -17.41 11.92
CA LEU A 20 32.58 -16.23 11.61
C LEU A 20 33.72 -16.05 12.64
N MET A 21 33.44 -16.24 13.93
CA MET A 21 34.46 -16.21 14.98
C MET A 21 35.54 -17.29 14.77
N LYS A 22 35.14 -18.53 14.45
CA LYS A 22 36.06 -19.63 14.16
C LYS A 22 36.94 -19.35 12.93
N LEU A 23 36.42 -18.64 11.95
CA LEU A 23 37.14 -18.22 10.75
C LEU A 23 37.97 -16.95 10.96
N GLY A 24 37.94 -16.34 12.16
CA GLY A 24 38.66 -15.10 12.47
C GLY A 24 38.08 -13.85 11.79
N LEU A 25 36.86 -13.92 11.28
CA LEU A 25 36.19 -12.81 10.60
C LEU A 25 35.48 -11.91 11.61
N ARG A 26 35.74 -10.59 11.54
CA ARG A 26 35.18 -9.57 12.45
C ARG A 26 34.22 -8.60 11.75
N CYS A 27 33.75 -8.94 10.56
CA CYS A 27 32.85 -8.09 9.79
C CYS A 27 31.38 -8.27 10.21
N PRO A 28 30.53 -7.24 10.03
CA PRO A 28 29.08 -7.40 10.12
C PRO A 28 28.59 -8.32 9.00
N PHE A 29 27.54 -9.10 9.28
CA PHE A 29 26.87 -9.92 8.28
C PHE A 29 25.43 -9.45 8.08
N TYR A 30 24.95 -9.61 6.85
CA TYR A 30 23.64 -9.16 6.39
C TYR A 30 22.90 -10.33 5.76
N PHE A 31 21.57 -10.26 5.76
CA PHE A 31 20.74 -11.09 4.90
C PHE A 31 20.28 -10.27 3.70
N THR A 32 19.85 -10.96 2.65
CA THR A 32 19.09 -10.32 1.57
C THR A 32 17.60 -10.37 1.85
N ARG A 33 16.92 -9.32 1.41
CA ARG A 33 15.48 -9.14 1.47
C ARG A 33 14.83 -9.73 0.22
N ASN A 34 13.52 -9.93 0.34
CA ASN A 34 12.61 -10.38 -0.71
C ASN A 34 12.36 -9.34 -1.82
N ASP A 35 13.08 -8.21 -1.78
CA ASP A 35 13.10 -7.12 -2.76
C ASP A 35 14.48 -6.93 -3.43
N GLY A 36 15.48 -7.72 -3.05
CA GLY A 36 16.83 -7.64 -3.59
C GLY A 36 17.77 -6.66 -2.87
N TYR A 37 17.33 -6.04 -1.77
CA TYR A 37 18.18 -5.23 -0.89
C TYR A 37 18.78 -6.02 0.29
N LEU A 38 19.67 -5.40 1.05
CA LEU A 38 20.21 -5.97 2.29
C LEU A 38 19.37 -5.60 3.52
N ILE A 39 19.36 -6.48 4.52
CA ILE A 39 18.81 -6.27 5.86
C ILE A 39 19.83 -6.70 6.91
N SER A 40 19.96 -5.90 7.98
CA SER A 40 20.82 -6.29 9.10
C SER A 40 20.24 -7.51 9.81
N PHE A 41 21.12 -8.28 10.45
CA PHE A 41 20.69 -9.41 11.27
C PHE A 41 19.62 -9.01 12.30
N GLU A 42 19.82 -7.90 13.01
CA GLU A 42 18.90 -7.43 14.05
C GLU A 42 17.47 -7.23 13.52
N LEU A 43 17.35 -6.67 12.32
CA LEU A 43 16.07 -6.46 11.65
C LEU A 43 15.51 -7.75 11.08
N ALA A 44 16.34 -8.63 10.51
CA ALA A 44 15.91 -9.92 9.98
C ALA A 44 15.37 -10.85 11.07
N ARG A 45 15.98 -10.85 12.27
CA ARG A 45 15.47 -11.57 13.45
C ARG A 45 14.08 -11.10 13.87
N ARG A 46 13.82 -9.80 13.69
CA ARG A 46 12.56 -9.18 14.09
C ARG A 46 11.47 -9.33 13.04
N PHE A 47 11.84 -9.25 11.77
CA PHE A 47 10.96 -9.42 10.60
C PHE A 47 11.47 -10.50 9.65
N PRO A 48 11.50 -11.78 10.08
CA PRO A 48 11.90 -12.88 9.21
C PRO A 48 11.18 -12.89 7.86
N VAL A 49 9.92 -12.46 7.82
CA VAL A 49 9.10 -12.37 6.60
C VAL A 49 9.78 -11.60 5.46
N LEU A 50 10.58 -10.56 5.76
CA LEU A 50 11.24 -9.75 4.74
C LEU A 50 12.37 -10.49 4.01
N THR A 51 12.79 -11.65 4.50
CA THR A 51 13.83 -12.50 3.87
C THR A 51 13.24 -13.67 3.10
N PHE A 52 11.90 -13.80 3.07
CA PHE A 52 11.23 -14.86 2.31
C PHE A 52 11.65 -14.80 0.86
N ALA A 53 11.91 -15.94 0.25
CA ALA A 53 12.32 -16.00 -1.15
C ALA A 53 13.55 -15.14 -1.49
N SER A 54 14.38 -14.74 -0.51
CA SER A 54 15.61 -13.95 -0.75
C SER A 54 16.61 -14.64 -1.69
N GLY A 55 16.62 -15.97 -1.72
CA GLY A 55 17.36 -16.71 -2.73
C GLY A 55 16.89 -16.42 -4.16
N LEU A 56 15.59 -16.22 -4.37
CA LEU A 56 15.03 -15.93 -5.69
C LEU A 56 15.45 -14.54 -6.16
N THR A 57 15.29 -13.55 -5.28
CA THR A 57 15.68 -12.18 -5.57
C THR A 57 17.19 -12.07 -5.78
N ASN A 58 17.99 -12.84 -5.03
CA ASN A 58 19.43 -12.96 -5.29
C ASN A 58 19.69 -13.48 -6.71
N SER A 59 19.08 -14.60 -7.11
CA SER A 59 19.26 -15.13 -8.47
C SER A 59 18.88 -14.11 -9.55
N MET A 60 17.82 -13.33 -9.35
CA MET A 60 17.40 -12.26 -10.26
C MET A 60 18.40 -11.10 -10.33
N ARG A 61 18.86 -10.63 -9.16
CA ARG A 61 19.90 -9.59 -9.04
C ARG A 61 21.19 -10.03 -9.72
N GLY A 62 21.60 -11.28 -9.48
CA GLY A 62 22.77 -11.87 -10.11
C GLY A 62 22.60 -12.06 -11.62
N ALA A 63 21.41 -12.46 -12.07
CA ALA A 63 21.10 -12.58 -13.50
C ALA A 63 21.24 -11.23 -14.22
N ALA A 64 20.68 -10.17 -13.64
CA ALA A 64 20.81 -8.81 -14.16
C ALA A 64 22.28 -8.36 -14.22
N PHE A 65 23.04 -8.61 -13.14
CA PHE A 65 24.45 -8.25 -13.05
C PHE A 65 25.32 -9.01 -14.06
N LEU A 66 25.15 -10.33 -14.16
CA LEU A 66 25.95 -11.19 -15.03
C LEU A 66 25.62 -11.01 -16.52
N SER A 67 24.36 -10.73 -16.85
CA SER A 67 23.92 -10.54 -18.23
C SER A 67 24.04 -9.09 -18.74
N GLY A 68 24.10 -8.12 -17.83
CA GLY A 68 23.99 -6.69 -18.13
C GLY A 68 22.57 -6.24 -18.48
N VAL A 69 21.59 -7.15 -18.53
CA VAL A 69 20.20 -6.85 -18.87
C VAL A 69 19.46 -6.33 -17.65
N GLN A 70 18.90 -5.13 -17.77
CA GLN A 70 18.20 -4.47 -16.66
C GLN A 70 16.71 -4.78 -16.63
N ASN A 71 16.10 -5.04 -17.79
CA ASN A 71 14.66 -5.28 -17.94
C ASN A 71 14.42 -6.59 -18.70
N GLY A 72 13.68 -7.51 -18.12
CA GLY A 72 13.42 -8.82 -18.72
C GLY A 72 12.86 -9.85 -17.73
N ILE A 73 12.83 -11.10 -18.14
CA ILE A 73 12.37 -12.23 -17.32
C ILE A 73 13.58 -13.08 -16.96
N VAL A 74 13.67 -13.49 -15.70
CA VAL A 74 14.70 -14.39 -15.19
C VAL A 74 14.08 -15.77 -14.96
N ILE A 75 14.74 -16.80 -15.49
CA ILE A 75 14.44 -18.22 -15.22
C ILE A 75 15.64 -18.80 -14.46
N ASP A 76 15.46 -19.07 -13.16
CA ASP A 76 16.44 -19.77 -12.33
C ASP A 76 16.07 -21.24 -12.20
N ILE A 77 16.80 -22.12 -12.88
CA ILE A 77 16.59 -23.56 -12.84
C ILE A 77 17.64 -24.18 -11.92
N GLY A 78 17.20 -24.72 -10.79
CA GLY A 78 18.02 -25.50 -9.88
C GLY A 78 17.99 -27.01 -10.19
N GLY A 79 18.45 -27.80 -9.22
CA GLY A 79 18.33 -29.26 -9.28
C GLY A 79 16.90 -29.76 -9.06
N THR A 80 16.07 -29.02 -8.32
CA THR A 80 14.73 -29.48 -7.91
C THR A 80 13.59 -28.58 -8.35
N THR A 81 13.86 -27.28 -8.43
CA THR A 81 12.85 -26.26 -8.67
C THR A 81 13.32 -25.28 -9.73
N MET A 82 12.34 -24.69 -10.40
CA MET A 82 12.52 -23.63 -11.36
C MET A 82 11.72 -22.44 -10.87
N HIS A 83 12.35 -21.28 -10.91
CA HIS A 83 11.76 -20.02 -10.48
C HIS A 83 11.76 -19.05 -11.65
N VAL A 84 10.61 -18.45 -11.93
CA VAL A 84 10.46 -17.50 -13.03
C VAL A 84 9.88 -16.21 -12.52
N GLY A 85 10.51 -15.08 -12.83
CA GLY A 85 9.92 -13.77 -12.52
C GLY A 85 10.63 -12.64 -13.26
N SER A 86 9.99 -11.48 -13.28
CA SER A 86 10.47 -10.32 -14.02
C SER A 86 11.39 -9.42 -13.21
N ILE A 87 12.30 -8.76 -13.92
CA ILE A 87 13.16 -7.71 -13.40
C ILE A 87 12.91 -6.41 -14.15
N LYS A 88 12.98 -5.30 -13.41
CA LYS A 88 13.00 -3.93 -13.93
C LYS A 88 14.13 -3.17 -13.27
N ASP A 89 14.93 -2.46 -14.06
CA ASP A 89 16.12 -1.72 -13.61
C ASP A 89 17.09 -2.58 -12.76
N GLY A 90 17.17 -3.88 -13.11
CA GLY A 90 17.99 -4.86 -12.41
C GLY A 90 17.44 -5.28 -11.04
N PHE A 91 16.23 -4.88 -10.67
CA PHE A 91 15.54 -5.30 -9.44
C PHE A 91 14.36 -6.21 -9.74
N PRO A 92 14.02 -7.15 -8.84
CA PRO A 92 12.82 -7.95 -8.94
C PRO A 92 11.56 -7.07 -8.97
N THR A 93 10.59 -7.38 -9.83
CA THR A 93 9.28 -6.71 -9.83
C THR A 93 8.34 -7.36 -8.82
N PHE A 94 7.61 -6.56 -8.05
CA PHE A 94 6.60 -7.06 -7.12
C PHE A 94 5.29 -7.38 -7.84
N LEU A 95 4.63 -8.45 -7.41
CA LEU A 95 3.20 -8.57 -7.67
C LEU A 95 2.46 -7.85 -6.54
N SER A 96 1.49 -7.02 -6.91
CA SER A 96 0.50 -6.48 -5.99
C SER A 96 -0.53 -7.54 -5.55
N ALA A 97 -0.43 -8.77 -6.07
CA ALA A 97 -1.32 -9.87 -5.77
C ALA A 97 -1.01 -10.49 -4.40
N LYS A 98 -2.06 -10.80 -3.63
CA LYS A 98 -2.01 -11.77 -2.52
C LYS A 98 -1.22 -12.99 -2.98
N THR A 99 -0.14 -13.30 -2.30
CA THR A 99 0.47 -14.63 -2.42
C THR A 99 -0.38 -15.58 -1.56
N ASP A 100 -0.75 -16.74 -2.11
CA ASP A 100 -1.53 -17.79 -1.43
C ASP A 100 -0.78 -18.45 -0.25
N VAL A 101 0.28 -17.83 0.25
CA VAL A 101 0.96 -18.26 1.46
C VAL A 101 0.19 -17.69 2.66
N GLU A 102 -0.79 -18.46 3.12
CA GLU A 102 -1.44 -18.32 4.43
C GLU A 102 -2.16 -16.97 4.69
N ASP A 103 -2.81 -16.37 3.69
CA ASP A 103 -3.59 -15.13 3.83
C ASP A 103 -2.80 -13.87 4.29
N ILE A 104 -1.46 -13.88 4.16
CA ILE A 104 -0.61 -12.79 4.63
C ILE A 104 -0.40 -11.74 3.52
N ASN A 105 -0.82 -10.50 3.78
CA ASN A 105 -0.62 -9.37 2.88
C ASN A 105 0.73 -8.69 3.14
N PHE A 106 1.79 -9.10 2.45
CA PHE A 106 3.09 -8.43 2.47
C PHE A 106 3.70 -8.36 1.05
N PRO A 107 4.46 -7.30 0.71
CA PRO A 107 5.05 -7.15 -0.62
C PRO A 107 5.96 -8.34 -0.92
N MET A 108 5.66 -9.09 -1.98
CA MET A 108 6.43 -10.25 -2.42
C MET A 108 6.77 -10.12 -3.89
N THR A 109 8.00 -10.51 -4.25
CA THR A 109 8.41 -10.55 -5.64
C THR A 109 7.48 -11.49 -6.41
N GLY A 110 7.07 -11.06 -7.59
CA GLY A 110 6.29 -11.86 -8.52
C GLY A 110 7.06 -13.02 -9.09
N VAL A 111 7.07 -14.16 -8.38
CA VAL A 111 7.80 -15.35 -8.80
C VAL A 111 6.86 -16.54 -8.94
N GLN A 112 6.86 -17.14 -10.12
CA GLN A 112 6.29 -18.45 -10.35
C GLN A 112 7.29 -19.52 -9.92
N ILE A 113 6.89 -20.37 -8.98
CA ILE A 113 7.70 -21.49 -8.48
C ILE A 113 7.13 -22.78 -9.06
N VAL A 114 7.92 -23.46 -9.88
CA VAL A 114 7.56 -24.74 -10.49
C VAL A 114 8.43 -25.84 -9.91
N LYS A 115 7.82 -26.96 -9.51
CA LYS A 115 8.51 -28.18 -9.04
C LYS A 115 9.13 -28.94 -10.22
N PHE A 116 10.12 -28.33 -10.85
CA PHE A 116 10.83 -28.85 -12.02
C PHE A 116 12.29 -28.35 -11.99
N GLY A 117 13.26 -29.23 -12.25
CA GLY A 117 14.68 -28.88 -12.29
C GLY A 117 15.52 -29.99 -12.92
N GLY A 118 16.85 -29.89 -12.82
CA GLY A 118 17.76 -30.88 -13.42
C GLY A 118 17.57 -32.31 -12.91
N GLY A 119 17.25 -32.48 -11.63
CA GLY A 119 17.01 -33.78 -10.99
C GLY A 119 15.56 -34.29 -11.11
N SER A 120 14.73 -33.66 -11.95
CA SER A 120 13.38 -34.19 -12.19
C SER A 120 13.45 -35.49 -12.99
N VAL A 121 12.77 -36.54 -12.48
CA VAL A 121 12.84 -37.89 -13.03
C VAL A 121 12.04 -38.00 -14.32
N VAL A 122 12.59 -38.66 -15.32
CA VAL A 122 11.99 -38.93 -16.62
C VAL A 122 11.33 -40.31 -16.57
N HIS A 123 10.00 -40.35 -16.50
CA HIS A 123 9.23 -41.58 -16.50
C HIS A 123 8.80 -41.94 -17.92
N GLN A 124 9.07 -43.17 -18.34
CA GLN A 124 8.54 -43.74 -19.57
C GLN A 124 7.21 -44.44 -19.28
N SER A 125 6.12 -43.97 -19.88
CA SER A 125 4.78 -44.54 -19.73
C SER A 125 4.19 -44.99 -21.08
N LYS A 126 3.04 -45.69 -21.06
CA LYS A 126 2.31 -46.07 -22.28
C LYS A 126 1.72 -44.87 -23.03
N GLU A 127 1.63 -43.71 -22.39
CA GLU A 127 1.08 -42.46 -22.95
C GLU A 127 2.20 -41.48 -23.40
N GLY A 128 3.48 -41.86 -23.22
CA GLY A 128 4.66 -41.05 -23.54
C GLY A 128 5.58 -40.84 -22.34
N ILE A 129 6.55 -39.94 -22.50
CA ILE A 129 7.49 -39.55 -21.43
C ILE A 129 6.93 -38.40 -20.59
N THR A 130 7.05 -38.51 -19.26
CA THR A 130 6.66 -37.44 -18.32
C THR A 130 7.77 -37.15 -17.32
N VAL A 131 7.97 -35.87 -16.99
CA VAL A 131 8.96 -35.47 -15.98
C VAL A 131 8.30 -35.27 -14.59
N GLY A 132 8.68 -36.09 -13.59
CA GLY A 132 8.06 -36.27 -12.26
C GLY A 132 8.98 -36.10 -11.02
N GLN A 133 8.64 -36.73 -9.88
CA GLN A 133 9.14 -36.39 -8.52
C GLN A 133 10.65 -36.62 -8.22
N MET A 134 11.10 -35.97 -7.14
CA MET A 134 12.44 -35.42 -6.84
C MET A 134 13.46 -36.36 -6.19
N LEU A 135 14.67 -36.51 -6.76
CA LEU A 135 15.84 -37.11 -6.09
C LEU A 135 17.15 -36.44 -6.55
N THR A 136 17.77 -35.60 -5.70
CA THR A 136 18.96 -34.78 -6.04
C THR A 136 20.23 -35.58 -6.35
N ASN A 137 20.30 -36.86 -5.94
CA ASN A 137 21.48 -37.72 -6.10
C ASN A 137 21.19 -39.01 -6.88
N GLU A 138 20.08 -39.10 -7.62
CA GLU A 138 19.69 -40.33 -8.32
C GLU A 138 19.91 -40.32 -9.84
N ALA A 139 20.44 -39.25 -10.41
CA ALA A 139 20.80 -39.20 -11.83
C ALA A 139 21.80 -40.29 -12.20
N LEU A 140 21.60 -40.92 -13.36
CA LEU A 140 22.46 -42.00 -13.86
C LEU A 140 23.91 -41.53 -13.99
N VAL A 141 24.15 -40.33 -14.53
CA VAL A 141 25.51 -39.76 -14.71
C VAL A 141 26.28 -39.57 -13.40
N PHE A 142 25.60 -39.53 -12.25
CA PHE A 142 26.24 -39.47 -10.93
C PHE A 142 26.26 -40.82 -10.19
N GLY A 143 25.82 -41.90 -10.84
CA GLY A 143 25.77 -43.25 -10.28
C GLY A 143 24.51 -43.57 -9.48
N GLY A 144 23.45 -42.79 -9.66
CA GLY A 144 22.12 -43.15 -9.20
C GLY A 144 21.40 -44.13 -10.14
N ASN A 145 20.12 -44.39 -9.84
CA ASN A 145 19.31 -45.42 -10.50
C ASN A 145 18.12 -44.86 -11.29
N ALA A 146 17.97 -43.54 -11.37
CA ALA A 146 16.83 -42.89 -12.01
C ALA A 146 17.30 -42.05 -13.21
N LEU A 147 16.58 -42.14 -14.32
CA LEU A 147 16.77 -41.25 -15.46
C LEU A 147 16.23 -39.86 -15.12
N THR A 148 17.02 -38.81 -15.28
CA THR A 148 16.67 -37.42 -14.92
C THR A 148 16.81 -36.43 -16.08
N ALA A 149 16.30 -35.21 -15.93
CA ALA A 149 16.47 -34.15 -16.93
C ALA A 149 17.96 -33.81 -17.18
N THR A 150 18.81 -33.90 -16.15
CA THR A 150 20.27 -33.78 -16.28
C THR A 150 20.86 -34.90 -17.14
N ASP A 151 20.39 -36.15 -16.98
CA ASP A 151 20.84 -37.27 -17.83
C ASP A 151 20.48 -37.05 -19.30
N ILE A 152 19.27 -36.52 -19.58
CA ILE A 152 18.83 -36.17 -20.93
C ILE A 152 19.73 -35.08 -21.53
N ALA A 153 20.10 -34.06 -20.75
CA ALA A 153 20.99 -32.99 -21.20
C ALA A 153 22.40 -33.51 -21.55
N VAL A 154 22.95 -34.41 -20.73
CA VAL A 154 24.25 -35.05 -20.98
C VAL A 154 24.19 -35.99 -22.19
N ALA A 155 23.15 -36.82 -22.29
CA ALA A 155 22.95 -37.76 -23.41
C ALA A 155 22.69 -37.07 -24.76
N SER A 156 22.19 -35.84 -24.72
CA SER A 156 21.96 -35.00 -25.90
C SER A 156 23.19 -34.15 -26.28
N GLY A 157 24.26 -34.24 -25.49
CA GLY A 157 25.53 -33.54 -25.76
C GLY A 157 25.54 -32.06 -25.39
N PHE A 158 24.54 -31.57 -24.63
CA PHE A 158 24.46 -30.15 -24.25
C PHE A 158 25.44 -29.75 -23.16
N ILE A 159 25.93 -30.73 -22.38
CA ILE A 159 26.91 -30.49 -21.32
C ILE A 159 27.82 -31.69 -21.10
N ASP A 160 29.05 -31.41 -20.66
CA ASP A 160 29.97 -32.40 -20.11
C ASP A 160 29.88 -32.46 -18.58
N LEU A 161 29.10 -33.41 -18.05
CA LEU A 161 28.84 -33.53 -16.62
C LEU A 161 28.64 -35.00 -16.23
N GLY A 162 29.33 -35.43 -15.16
CA GLY A 162 29.26 -36.80 -14.66
C GLY A 162 29.85 -37.84 -15.63
N ASP A 163 29.44 -39.10 -15.48
CA ASP A 163 29.87 -40.22 -16.30
C ASP A 163 28.93 -40.42 -17.50
N LYS A 164 29.34 -39.89 -18.66
CA LYS A 164 28.60 -39.98 -19.93
C LYS A 164 28.33 -41.41 -20.39
N GLU A 165 29.17 -42.38 -20.00
CA GLU A 165 29.00 -43.77 -20.41
C GLU A 165 27.71 -44.39 -19.85
N LYS A 166 27.17 -43.84 -18.76
CA LYS A 166 25.94 -44.32 -18.12
C LYS A 166 24.66 -43.93 -18.86
N VAL A 167 24.76 -43.04 -19.84
CA VAL A 167 23.62 -42.52 -20.61
C VAL A 167 23.76 -42.72 -22.11
N LYS A 168 24.82 -43.40 -22.56
CA LYS A 168 25.11 -43.62 -24.00
C LYS A 168 24.06 -44.47 -24.72
N ASP A 169 23.42 -45.39 -23.99
CA ASP A 169 22.45 -46.32 -24.55
C ASP A 169 21.02 -45.74 -24.63
N LEU A 170 20.82 -44.47 -24.21
CA LEU A 170 19.54 -43.78 -24.35
C LEU A 170 19.19 -43.57 -25.82
N SER A 171 18.07 -44.18 -26.23
CA SER A 171 17.55 -44.03 -27.59
C SER A 171 17.26 -42.57 -27.95
N GLN A 172 17.38 -42.23 -29.23
CA GLN A 172 17.09 -40.89 -29.72
C GLN A 172 15.64 -40.47 -29.44
N ASN A 173 14.68 -41.38 -29.56
CA ASN A 173 13.27 -41.10 -29.30
C ASN A 173 13.01 -40.65 -27.85
N VAL A 174 13.66 -41.31 -26.89
CA VAL A 174 13.54 -40.96 -25.45
C VAL A 174 14.09 -39.56 -25.19
N LYS A 175 15.20 -39.19 -25.84
CA LYS A 175 15.80 -37.86 -25.72
C LYS A 175 14.87 -36.79 -26.29
N ASP A 176 14.36 -36.99 -27.50
CA ASP A 176 13.52 -36.01 -28.20
C ASP A 176 12.18 -35.76 -27.47
N GLU A 177 11.49 -36.82 -27.05
CA GLU A 177 10.24 -36.71 -26.29
C GLU A 177 10.45 -36.04 -24.92
N ALA A 178 11.53 -36.36 -24.20
CA ALA A 178 11.84 -35.74 -22.91
C ALA A 178 12.16 -34.24 -23.07
N LEU A 179 12.91 -33.86 -24.11
CA LEU A 179 13.23 -32.47 -24.38
C LEU A 179 11.99 -31.64 -24.72
N GLU A 180 11.02 -32.21 -25.46
CA GLU A 180 9.77 -31.53 -25.77
C GLU A 180 8.90 -31.33 -24.50
N ASP A 181 8.86 -32.29 -23.57
CA ASP A 181 8.16 -32.12 -22.29
C ASP A 181 8.83 -31.06 -21.40
N ILE A 182 10.17 -31.09 -21.32
CA ILE A 182 10.97 -30.06 -20.62
C ILE A 182 10.65 -28.66 -21.18
N LYS A 183 10.66 -28.52 -22.51
CA LYS A 183 10.32 -27.26 -23.18
C LYS A 183 8.91 -26.79 -22.84
N LYS A 184 7.91 -27.68 -22.87
CA LYS A 184 6.51 -27.34 -22.52
C LYS A 184 6.39 -26.82 -21.08
N LYS A 185 7.08 -27.45 -20.13
CA LYS A 185 7.07 -27.02 -18.72
C LYS A 185 7.69 -25.64 -18.54
N ILE A 186 8.81 -25.38 -19.21
CA ILE A 186 9.50 -24.08 -19.17
C ILE A 186 8.66 -23.00 -19.84
N GLN A 187 8.06 -23.30 -21.00
CA GLN A 187 7.16 -22.37 -21.69
C GLN A 187 5.92 -22.02 -20.85
N ALA A 188 5.29 -23.01 -20.22
CA ALA A 188 4.12 -22.78 -19.37
C ALA A 188 4.46 -21.88 -18.16
N ALA A 189 5.63 -22.07 -17.55
CA ALA A 189 6.09 -21.23 -16.46
C ALA A 189 6.39 -19.79 -16.90
N LEU A 190 6.99 -19.64 -18.09
CA LEU A 190 7.24 -18.34 -18.70
C LEU A 190 5.94 -17.58 -18.98
N ASP A 191 4.94 -18.26 -19.57
CA ASP A 191 3.66 -17.63 -19.93
C ASP A 191 2.85 -17.21 -18.69
N GLN A 192 2.97 -17.93 -17.57
CA GLN A 192 2.37 -17.54 -16.29
C GLN A 192 3.08 -16.38 -15.58
N ALA A 193 4.35 -16.15 -15.89
CA ALA A 193 5.16 -15.10 -15.27
C ALA A 193 5.11 -13.78 -16.04
N LYS A 194 4.69 -13.80 -17.32
CA LYS A 194 4.56 -12.60 -18.15
C LYS A 194 3.41 -11.71 -17.67
N SER A 195 3.67 -10.40 -17.63
CA SER A 195 2.67 -9.38 -17.38
C SER A 195 2.07 -8.78 -18.66
N SER A 196 2.66 -9.04 -19.83
CA SER A 196 2.21 -8.58 -21.14
C SER A 196 2.44 -9.65 -22.22
N ASP A 197 1.75 -9.49 -23.34
CA ASP A 197 1.90 -10.36 -24.53
C ASP A 197 3.12 -9.99 -25.39
N GLU A 198 3.93 -9.00 -24.99
CA GLU A 198 5.11 -8.55 -25.73
C GLU A 198 6.33 -9.45 -25.49
N ASP A 199 7.15 -9.63 -26.54
CA ASP A 199 8.38 -10.41 -26.47
C ASP A 199 9.45 -9.72 -25.60
N GLN A 200 9.86 -10.33 -24.50
CA GLN A 200 10.86 -9.77 -23.57
C GLN A 200 12.18 -10.56 -23.57
N PRO A 201 13.32 -9.95 -23.20
CA PRO A 201 14.57 -10.69 -22.99
C PRO A 201 14.39 -11.69 -21.84
N VAL A 202 14.80 -12.95 -22.06
CA VAL A 202 14.78 -14.01 -21.05
C VAL A 202 16.20 -14.37 -20.66
N ILE A 203 16.51 -14.26 -19.37
CA ILE A 203 17.83 -14.57 -18.79
C ILE A 203 17.72 -15.90 -18.04
N VAL A 204 18.53 -16.88 -18.42
CA VAL A 204 18.53 -18.20 -17.78
C VAL A 204 19.72 -18.32 -16.84
N VAL A 205 19.44 -18.70 -15.59
CA VAL A 205 20.44 -18.91 -14.53
C VAL A 205 20.18 -20.20 -13.74
N GLY A 206 21.07 -20.51 -12.80
CA GLY A 206 21.01 -21.72 -11.98
C GLY A 206 21.67 -22.93 -12.66
N GLY A 207 22.09 -23.91 -11.86
CA GLY A 207 22.83 -25.08 -12.36
C GLY A 207 22.05 -25.92 -13.39
N GLY A 208 20.71 -25.91 -13.32
CA GLY A 208 19.81 -26.54 -14.28
C GLY A 208 19.53 -25.69 -15.53
N GLY A 209 20.06 -24.46 -15.62
CA GLY A 209 19.93 -23.59 -16.80
C GLY A 209 20.47 -24.22 -18.10
N ILE A 210 21.27 -25.30 -17.95
CA ILE A 210 21.75 -26.18 -19.03
C ILE A 210 20.63 -26.77 -19.88
N LEU A 211 19.41 -26.86 -19.34
CA LEU A 211 18.24 -27.36 -20.06
C LEU A 211 17.74 -26.39 -21.15
N VAL A 212 18.18 -25.13 -21.13
CA VAL A 212 17.74 -24.04 -22.02
C VAL A 212 18.94 -23.28 -22.62
N HIS A 213 20.09 -23.95 -22.75
CA HIS A 213 21.34 -23.35 -23.23
C HIS A 213 21.25 -22.88 -24.70
N PRO A 214 21.98 -21.84 -25.15
CA PRO A 214 21.96 -21.35 -26.55
C PRO A 214 22.24 -22.41 -27.63
N ASP A 215 23.01 -23.44 -27.32
CA ASP A 215 23.31 -24.56 -28.23
C ASP A 215 22.16 -25.61 -28.32
N ASN A 216 21.15 -25.45 -27.47
CA ASN A 216 19.85 -26.11 -27.54
C ASN A 216 18.81 -25.03 -27.90
N PRO A 217 18.50 -24.79 -29.19
CA PRO A 217 17.67 -23.67 -29.62
C PRO A 217 16.19 -23.94 -29.31
N VAL A 218 15.86 -24.03 -28.03
CA VAL A 218 14.50 -23.97 -27.55
C VAL A 218 14.01 -22.55 -27.80
N LYS A 219 13.32 -22.37 -28.93
CA LYS A 219 12.53 -21.16 -29.17
C LYS A 219 11.40 -21.11 -28.14
N LEU A 220 11.59 -20.28 -27.13
CA LEU A 220 10.54 -19.90 -26.20
C LEU A 220 9.68 -18.84 -26.87
N LYS A 221 8.38 -19.09 -27.00
CA LYS A 221 7.42 -18.11 -27.50
C LYS A 221 7.34 -16.95 -26.51
N GLY A 222 7.34 -15.71 -27.01
CA GLY A 222 7.35 -14.51 -26.19
C GLY A 222 8.69 -14.16 -25.55
N ALA A 223 9.79 -14.78 -25.99
CA ALA A 223 11.14 -14.37 -25.64
C ALA A 223 11.78 -13.67 -26.86
N SER A 224 12.09 -12.38 -26.75
CA SER A 224 12.78 -11.66 -27.84
C SER A 224 14.21 -12.18 -28.04
N LYS A 225 14.84 -12.60 -26.94
CA LYS A 225 16.13 -13.29 -26.92
C LYS A 225 16.25 -14.13 -25.65
N VAL A 226 16.87 -15.31 -25.75
CA VAL A 226 17.30 -16.11 -24.61
C VAL A 226 18.78 -15.85 -24.34
N ILE A 227 19.13 -15.51 -23.10
CA ILE A 227 20.47 -15.10 -22.68
C ILE A 227 20.91 -16.01 -21.54
N CYS A 228 22.00 -16.73 -21.73
CA CYS A 228 22.68 -17.47 -20.68
C CYS A 228 23.98 -16.73 -20.35
N ALA A 229 24.06 -16.11 -19.17
CA ALA A 229 25.20 -15.30 -18.80
C ALA A 229 26.43 -16.16 -18.43
N GLN A 230 27.63 -15.61 -18.57
CA GLN A 230 28.82 -16.29 -18.06
C GLN A 230 28.68 -16.49 -16.54
N HIS A 231 29.02 -17.67 -16.02
CA HIS A 231 28.86 -18.03 -14.62
C HIS A 231 27.42 -18.05 -14.09
N PHE A 232 26.43 -18.28 -14.96
CA PHE A 232 25.00 -18.37 -14.61
C PHE A 232 24.68 -19.32 -13.43
N GLN A 233 25.52 -20.33 -13.19
CA GLN A 233 25.39 -21.31 -12.10
C GLN A 233 25.52 -20.69 -10.70
N VAL A 234 26.22 -19.56 -10.57
CA VAL A 234 26.47 -18.88 -9.29
C VAL A 234 25.72 -17.55 -9.18
N ALA A 235 24.71 -17.32 -10.03
CA ALA A 235 23.91 -16.09 -10.04
C ALA A 235 23.35 -15.74 -8.66
N ASN A 236 22.89 -16.73 -7.89
CA ASN A 236 22.42 -16.51 -6.52
C ASN A 236 23.50 -15.88 -5.62
N ALA A 237 24.70 -16.45 -5.58
CA ALA A 237 25.80 -15.94 -4.77
C ALA A 237 26.26 -14.55 -5.24
N VAL A 238 26.33 -14.34 -6.56
CA VAL A 238 26.66 -13.04 -7.15
C VAL A 238 25.61 -12.01 -6.75
N GLY A 239 24.32 -12.33 -6.85
CA GLY A 239 23.21 -11.48 -6.45
C GLY A 239 23.26 -11.07 -4.99
N ALA A 240 23.59 -12.01 -4.10
CA ALA A 240 23.81 -11.72 -2.68
C ALA A 240 25.00 -10.76 -2.46
N ALA A 241 26.07 -10.92 -3.24
CA ALA A 241 27.27 -10.09 -3.13
C ALA A 241 27.11 -8.68 -3.73
N VAL A 242 26.30 -8.53 -4.79
CA VAL A 242 26.00 -7.23 -5.42
C VAL A 242 24.72 -6.59 -4.88
N ALA A 243 24.06 -7.25 -3.92
CA ALA A 243 22.94 -6.66 -3.19
C ALA A 243 23.45 -5.39 -2.52
N VAL A 244 22.83 -4.28 -2.89
CA VAL A 244 23.20 -2.99 -2.33
C VAL A 244 22.43 -2.78 -1.03
N GLN A 245 23.10 -2.18 -0.06
CA GLN A 245 22.37 -1.35 0.89
C GLN A 245 21.77 -0.21 0.05
N GLY A 246 20.45 -0.03 0.07
CA GLY A 246 19.75 0.88 -0.84
C GLY A 246 20.47 2.22 -1.02
N LYS A 247 20.92 2.50 -2.24
CA LYS A 247 21.51 3.79 -2.62
C LYS A 247 20.47 4.49 -3.49
N ASN A 248 19.95 5.61 -2.98
CA ASN A 248 18.75 6.36 -3.38
C ASN A 248 17.50 5.81 -2.68
N THR A 249 16.84 6.51 -1.76
CA THR A 249 16.76 7.95 -1.49
C THR A 249 17.29 8.26 -0.08
N LYS A 250 17.19 9.52 0.35
CA LYS A 250 17.53 9.99 1.71
C LYS A 250 16.70 9.25 2.77
N GLU A 251 16.93 7.97 3.02
CA GLU A 251 16.19 7.23 4.04
C GLU A 251 16.51 7.77 5.44
N SER A 252 15.45 7.88 6.23
CA SER A 252 15.44 7.91 7.69
C SER A 252 16.39 6.87 8.25
N SER A 253 16.93 7.10 9.45
CA SER A 253 17.75 6.06 10.07
C SER A 253 16.92 4.76 10.20
N PRO A 254 17.45 3.59 9.84
CA PRO A 254 16.80 2.29 10.04
C PRO A 254 16.28 2.09 11.48
N LEU A 255 16.87 2.77 12.46
CA LEU A 255 16.47 2.79 13.87
C LEU A 255 15.07 3.42 14.10
N GLN A 256 14.72 4.48 13.36
CA GLN A 256 13.41 5.15 13.50
C GLN A 256 12.29 4.31 12.89
N GLN A 257 12.51 3.73 11.70
CA GLN A 257 11.56 2.80 11.08
C GLN A 257 11.41 1.51 11.90
N ALA A 258 12.52 0.99 12.44
CA ALA A 258 12.51 -0.12 13.38
C ALA A 258 11.68 0.20 14.63
N SER A 259 11.66 1.44 15.11
CA SER A 259 10.88 1.88 16.29
C SER A 259 9.36 1.88 16.05
N VAL A 260 8.93 2.22 14.83
CA VAL A 260 7.52 2.16 14.41
C VAL A 260 7.14 0.69 14.19
N LEU A 261 7.95 -0.08 13.45
CA LEU A 261 7.75 -1.53 13.31
C LEU A 261 7.81 -2.28 14.66
N LEU A 262 8.59 -1.79 15.63
CA LEU A 262 8.64 -2.21 17.03
C LEU A 262 7.30 -1.99 17.72
N GLN A 263 6.67 -0.83 17.52
CA GLN A 263 5.34 -0.50 18.02
C GLN A 263 4.27 -1.34 17.31
N LEU A 264 4.34 -1.50 15.98
CA LEU A 264 3.46 -2.39 15.20
C LEU A 264 3.50 -3.84 15.72
N ALA A 265 4.69 -4.35 16.04
CA ALA A 265 4.87 -5.68 16.60
C ALA A 265 4.43 -5.81 18.08
N LYS A 266 4.33 -4.71 18.83
CA LYS A 266 3.84 -4.66 20.23
C LYS A 266 2.34 -4.39 20.34
N ILE A 267 1.74 -3.78 19.32
CA ILE A 267 0.30 -3.49 19.27
C ILE A 267 -0.50 -4.73 18.86
N GLY A 268 0.17 -5.74 18.29
CA GLY A 268 -0.44 -7.04 18.03
C GLY A 268 -1.39 -6.98 16.83
N VAL A 269 -1.11 -7.79 15.82
CA VAL A 269 -2.04 -8.05 14.71
C VAL A 269 -3.20 -8.97 15.17
N ASP A 270 -3.25 -9.33 16.46
CA ASP A 270 -4.17 -10.30 17.06
C ASP A 270 -4.82 -9.86 18.39
N GLU A 271 -4.65 -8.62 18.86
CA GLU A 271 -5.45 -8.15 20.01
C GLU A 271 -6.85 -7.78 19.50
N THR A 272 -7.84 -8.63 19.77
CA THR A 272 -9.25 -8.27 19.64
C THR A 272 -9.52 -7.06 20.52
N ILE A 273 -9.69 -5.88 19.90
CA ILE A 273 -10.09 -4.66 20.60
C ILE A 273 -11.56 -4.84 20.99
N GLU A 274 -11.81 -4.94 22.29
CA GLU A 274 -13.16 -5.15 22.81
C GLU A 274 -14.08 -3.95 22.54
N PRO A 275 -15.33 -4.19 22.08
CA PRO A 275 -16.32 -3.13 21.93
C PRO A 275 -16.52 -2.34 23.22
N SER A 276 -16.53 -1.02 23.10
CA SER A 276 -16.80 -0.14 24.24
C SER A 276 -17.55 1.12 23.85
N GLU A 277 -18.32 1.63 24.80
CA GLU A 277 -18.97 2.93 24.66
C GLU A 277 -17.96 4.08 24.84
N PRO A 278 -18.18 5.22 24.14
CA PRO A 278 -17.32 6.39 24.24
C PRO A 278 -17.25 6.86 25.69
N TYR A 279 -16.05 7.19 26.16
CA TYR A 279 -15.90 7.78 27.48
C TYR A 279 -15.90 9.30 27.40
N ILE A 280 -16.86 9.91 28.10
CA ILE A 280 -16.98 11.36 28.23
C ILE A 280 -16.42 11.78 29.58
N ASP A 281 -15.41 12.65 29.57
CA ASP A 281 -14.85 13.25 30.77
C ASP A 281 -15.98 14.00 31.52
N PRO A 282 -16.32 13.61 32.76
CA PRO A 282 -17.43 14.21 33.47
C PRO A 282 -17.20 15.68 33.80
N ASN A 283 -15.94 16.11 33.92
CA ASN A 283 -15.58 17.48 34.30
C ASN A 283 -15.66 18.42 33.10
N THR A 284 -15.09 18.01 31.96
CA THR A 284 -14.98 18.88 30.79
C THR A 284 -16.09 18.63 29.77
N GLY A 285 -16.68 17.44 29.74
CA GLY A 285 -17.58 16.99 28.67
C GLY A 285 -16.84 16.61 27.38
N ASP A 286 -15.52 16.50 27.39
CA ASP A 286 -14.75 16.05 26.23
C ASP A 286 -14.81 14.54 26.07
N TRP A 287 -14.61 14.06 24.85
CA TRP A 287 -14.50 12.64 24.56
C TRP A 287 -13.04 12.21 24.60
N ILE A 288 -12.71 11.25 25.48
CA ILE A 288 -11.37 10.64 25.53
C ILE A 288 -11.43 9.34 24.73
N LEU A 289 -10.65 9.27 23.67
CA LEU A 289 -10.69 8.12 22.77
C LEU A 289 -10.14 6.88 23.46
N LYS A 290 -10.89 5.78 23.36
CA LYS A 290 -10.41 4.43 23.66
C LYS A 290 -9.90 3.75 22.39
N GLU A 291 -9.25 2.60 22.56
CA GLU A 291 -8.78 1.79 21.44
C GLU A 291 -9.91 1.45 20.45
N TYR A 292 -11.11 1.11 20.96
CA TYR A 292 -12.28 0.81 20.12
C TYR A 292 -12.81 2.03 19.35
N ASP A 293 -12.69 3.22 19.93
CA ASP A 293 -13.05 4.46 19.23
C ASP A 293 -12.12 4.68 18.03
N ILE A 294 -10.81 4.47 18.22
CA ILE A 294 -9.81 4.56 17.15
C ILE A 294 -10.09 3.54 16.05
N GLU A 295 -10.43 2.29 16.40
CA GLU A 295 -10.83 1.25 15.44
C GLU A 295 -12.01 1.70 14.58
N CYS A 296 -13.07 2.16 15.24
CA CYS A 296 -14.28 2.61 14.55
C CYS A 296 -14.01 3.83 13.66
N ILE A 297 -13.29 4.84 14.17
CA ILE A 297 -12.92 6.03 13.39
C ILE A 297 -12.09 5.63 12.17
N THR A 298 -11.13 4.71 12.32
CA THR A 298 -10.28 4.25 11.21
C THR A 298 -11.11 3.59 10.11
N LEU A 299 -12.01 2.67 10.48
CA LEU A 299 -12.85 1.98 9.52
C LEU A 299 -13.79 2.95 8.80
N GLY A 300 -14.44 3.83 9.56
CA GLY A 300 -15.30 4.87 8.98
C GLY A 300 -14.52 5.82 8.07
N ALA A 301 -13.33 6.26 8.48
CA ALA A 301 -12.48 7.18 7.72
C ALA A 301 -12.10 6.58 6.37
N GLY A 302 -11.76 5.29 6.33
CA GLY A 302 -11.49 4.59 5.08
C GLY A 302 -12.72 4.57 4.15
N ILE A 303 -13.91 4.25 4.69
CA ILE A 303 -15.16 4.19 3.90
C ILE A 303 -15.51 5.56 3.31
N MET A 304 -15.28 6.63 4.05
CA MET A 304 -15.59 8.02 3.66
C MET A 304 -14.52 8.66 2.76
N ALA A 305 -13.39 7.98 2.53
CA ALA A 305 -12.22 8.57 1.88
C ALA A 305 -12.36 8.70 0.36
N CYS A 306 -13.45 8.24 -0.24
CA CYS A 306 -13.64 8.24 -1.70
C CYS A 306 -12.48 7.60 -2.48
N GLY A 307 -11.83 6.57 -1.91
CA GLY A 307 -10.61 5.97 -2.48
C GLY A 307 -9.31 6.70 -2.14
N GLY A 308 -9.33 7.98 -1.76
CA GLY A 308 -8.14 8.76 -1.42
C GLY A 308 -7.85 8.89 0.08
N GLY A 309 -7.23 10.00 0.48
CA GLY A 309 -6.82 10.28 1.87
C GLY A 309 -5.78 9.32 2.47
N GLY A 310 -5.25 8.38 1.68
CA GLY A 310 -4.22 7.41 2.06
C GLY A 310 -4.71 6.28 3.00
N ASN A 311 -3.84 5.32 3.27
CA ASN A 311 -4.21 4.16 4.09
C ASN A 311 -4.34 4.52 5.59
N ALA A 312 -5.56 4.43 6.13
CA ALA A 312 -5.85 4.75 7.53
C ALA A 312 -5.12 3.85 8.56
N LYS A 313 -4.64 2.66 8.15
CA LYS A 313 -4.03 1.69 9.08
C LYS A 313 -2.78 2.23 9.77
N ILE A 314 -1.95 3.02 9.07
CA ILE A 314 -0.70 3.53 9.65
C ILE A 314 -1.01 4.55 10.75
N GLY A 315 -1.91 5.50 10.49
CA GLY A 315 -2.33 6.48 11.51
C GLY A 315 -3.06 5.82 12.68
N ARG A 316 -3.93 4.81 12.43
CA ARG A 316 -4.54 3.97 13.48
C ARG A 316 -3.49 3.40 14.43
N LEU A 317 -2.46 2.77 13.87
CA LEU A 317 -1.43 2.09 14.65
C LEU A 317 -0.64 3.09 15.49
N ARG A 318 -0.37 4.28 14.97
CA ARG A 318 0.28 5.35 15.74
C ARG A 318 -0.61 5.89 16.86
N ALA A 319 -1.90 6.10 16.59
CA ALA A 319 -2.84 6.54 17.61
C ALA A 319 -2.96 5.51 18.76
N LEU A 320 -3.05 4.22 18.44
CA LEU A 320 -3.01 3.14 19.43
C LEU A 320 -1.67 3.10 20.19
N ALA A 321 -0.54 3.33 19.50
CA ALA A 321 0.77 3.42 20.15
C ALA A 321 0.84 4.57 21.17
N SER A 322 0.16 5.69 20.88
CA SER A 322 0.06 6.83 21.79
C SER A 322 -0.72 6.45 23.05
N LEU A 323 -1.88 5.78 22.91
CA LEU A 323 -2.66 5.29 24.05
C LEU A 323 -1.87 4.30 24.92
N LYS A 324 -1.13 3.35 24.31
CA LYS A 324 -0.28 2.39 25.06
C LYS A 324 0.87 3.06 25.83
N LYS A 325 1.23 4.31 25.52
CA LYS A 325 2.18 5.12 26.29
C LYS A 325 1.51 5.92 27.42
N ASN A 326 0.26 5.60 27.77
CA ASN A 326 -0.58 6.32 28.72
C ASN A 326 -0.81 7.79 28.34
N LYS A 327 -0.79 8.11 27.05
CA LYS A 327 -1.19 9.43 26.55
C LYS A 327 -2.69 9.44 26.29
N GLU A 328 -3.33 10.59 26.48
CA GLU A 328 -4.74 10.78 26.18
C GLU A 328 -4.91 11.39 24.79
N VAL A 329 -5.80 10.83 23.98
CA VAL A 329 -6.29 11.48 22.75
C VAL A 329 -7.64 12.10 23.07
N ARG A 330 -7.70 13.43 23.12
CA ARG A 330 -8.87 14.18 23.58
C ARG A 330 -9.58 14.88 22.42
N VAL A 331 -10.85 14.57 22.24
CA VAL A 331 -11.74 15.20 21.24
C VAL A 331 -12.70 16.17 21.92
N ILE A 332 -12.73 17.41 21.45
CA ILE A 332 -13.54 18.50 22.02
C ILE A 332 -14.68 18.91 21.09
N HIS A 333 -15.77 19.38 21.70
CA HIS A 333 -16.93 19.86 20.95
C HIS A 333 -16.64 21.24 20.30
N PRO A 334 -16.81 21.42 18.97
CA PRO A 334 -16.52 22.68 18.27
C PRO A 334 -17.26 23.90 18.84
N GLY A 335 -18.51 23.72 19.28
CA GLY A 335 -19.29 24.75 19.97
C GLY A 335 -18.71 25.30 21.30
N LYS A 336 -17.56 24.80 21.78
CA LYS A 336 -16.79 25.38 22.91
C LYS A 336 -15.83 26.49 22.46
N LEU A 337 -15.46 26.54 21.18
CA LEU A 337 -14.62 27.59 20.60
C LEU A 337 -15.25 28.97 20.87
N GLY A 338 -14.45 29.91 21.35
CA GLY A 338 -14.92 31.26 21.69
C GLY A 338 -15.72 31.38 23.00
N LYS A 339 -16.19 30.28 23.59
CA LYS A 339 -16.98 30.27 24.83
C LYS A 339 -16.16 29.89 26.06
N VAL A 340 -15.07 29.15 25.86
CA VAL A 340 -14.08 28.83 26.89
C VAL A 340 -12.84 29.68 26.63
N SER A 341 -12.36 30.42 27.63
CA SER A 341 -11.24 31.36 27.46
C SER A 341 -9.95 30.72 26.95
N LYS A 342 -9.71 29.43 27.24
CA LYS A 342 -8.57 28.68 26.72
C LYS A 342 -8.75 28.16 25.28
N LEU A 343 -9.94 28.35 24.70
CA LEU A 343 -10.30 27.92 23.34
C LEU A 343 -10.62 29.14 22.46
N THR A 344 -9.82 30.20 22.61
CA THR A 344 -9.77 31.37 21.74
C THR A 344 -8.35 31.54 21.22
N GLY A 345 -8.11 31.13 19.97
CA GLY A 345 -6.77 31.10 19.37
C GLY A 345 -6.75 30.31 18.06
N PRO A 346 -5.59 30.16 17.41
CA PRO A 346 -5.49 29.46 16.14
C PRO A 346 -5.83 27.97 16.28
N VAL A 347 -6.56 27.42 15.32
CA VAL A 347 -6.73 25.98 15.16
C VAL A 347 -5.73 25.50 14.13
N ALA A 348 -4.95 24.46 14.42
CA ALA A 348 -4.01 23.92 13.45
C ALA A 348 -4.63 22.76 12.67
N VAL A 349 -4.37 22.70 11.38
CA VAL A 349 -4.57 21.48 10.58
C VAL A 349 -3.21 20.79 10.50
N VAL A 350 -3.20 19.48 10.72
CA VAL A 350 -2.03 18.62 10.47
C VAL A 350 -2.43 17.50 9.53
N ALA A 351 -1.59 17.21 8.56
CA ALA A 351 -1.80 16.13 7.61
C ALA A 351 -0.45 15.59 7.10
N LEU A 352 -0.52 14.54 6.29
CA LEU A 352 0.59 14.08 5.48
C LEU A 352 0.30 14.42 4.03
N MET A 353 1.34 14.81 3.30
CA MET A 353 1.26 15.09 1.87
C MET A 353 2.43 14.39 1.17
N GLY A 354 2.16 13.87 -0.02
CA GLY A 354 3.16 13.16 -0.80
C GLY A 354 2.55 12.01 -1.60
N ASP A 355 3.42 11.11 -2.05
CA ASP A 355 3.03 9.94 -2.84
C ASP A 355 2.44 8.83 -1.93
N PRO A 356 1.17 8.43 -2.13
CA PRO A 356 0.55 7.35 -1.36
C PRO A 356 1.30 6.02 -1.44
N MET A 357 1.92 5.70 -2.58
CA MET A 357 2.73 4.48 -2.74
C MET A 357 3.97 4.53 -1.87
N VAL A 358 4.60 5.71 -1.73
CA VAL A 358 5.75 5.87 -0.83
C VAL A 358 5.32 5.71 0.63
N VAL A 359 4.17 6.23 1.04
CA VAL A 359 3.63 5.99 2.41
C VAL A 359 3.36 4.50 2.65
N PHE A 360 2.97 3.75 1.61
CA PHE A 360 2.73 2.32 1.67
C PHE A 360 4.03 1.51 1.77
N GLU A 361 5.06 1.87 1.00
CA GLU A 361 6.37 1.19 0.96
C GLU A 361 7.28 1.58 2.13
N ARG A 362 7.17 2.83 2.60
CA ARG A 362 8.00 3.44 3.61
C ARG A 362 7.13 3.98 4.75
N LEU A 363 7.27 3.36 5.92
CA LEU A 363 6.59 3.81 7.13
C LEU A 363 7.02 5.23 7.53
N ILE A 364 6.04 6.03 7.93
CA ILE A 364 6.27 7.34 8.55
C ILE A 364 6.86 7.18 9.96
N SER A 365 7.77 8.07 10.32
CA SER A 365 8.45 8.07 11.63
C SER A 365 7.60 8.66 12.76
N GLY A 366 6.62 9.48 12.40
CA GLY A 366 5.84 10.34 13.28
C GLY A 366 6.48 11.67 13.62
N GLN A 367 7.67 11.95 13.09
CA GLN A 367 8.29 13.28 13.19
C GLN A 367 7.78 14.24 12.12
N GLU A 368 7.23 13.75 11.02
CA GLU A 368 6.84 14.53 9.86
C GLU A 368 5.84 15.64 10.26
N SER A 369 4.63 15.25 10.69
CA SER A 369 3.58 16.19 11.09
C SER A 369 3.86 16.86 12.44
N ALA A 370 4.53 16.15 13.37
CA ALA A 370 4.87 16.71 14.69
C ALA A 370 5.90 17.85 14.60
N SER A 371 6.91 17.72 13.74
CA SER A 371 7.92 18.77 13.54
C SER A 371 7.33 19.96 12.79
N ALA A 372 6.47 19.73 11.79
CA ALA A 372 5.74 20.80 11.12
C ALA A 372 4.85 21.58 12.09
N LEU A 373 4.08 20.89 12.94
CA LEU A 373 3.25 21.51 13.97
C LEU A 373 4.07 22.36 14.95
N LYS A 374 5.16 21.81 15.50
CA LYS A 374 6.06 22.54 16.40
C LYS A 374 6.70 23.74 15.73
N LYS A 375 7.06 23.62 14.45
CA LYS A 375 7.69 24.72 13.71
C LYS A 375 6.73 25.88 13.46
N MET A 376 5.43 25.58 13.36
CA MET A 376 4.37 26.58 13.28
C MET A 376 4.19 27.35 14.60
N GLU A 377 4.43 26.71 15.75
CA GLU A 377 4.37 27.39 17.05
C GLU A 377 5.42 28.53 17.11
N GLY A 378 4.95 29.78 17.19
CA GLY A 378 5.78 30.99 17.26
C GLY A 378 6.06 31.62 15.90
N GLY A 379 5.58 31.01 14.82
CA GLY A 379 5.69 31.52 13.46
C GLY A 379 4.62 32.58 13.13
N HIS A 380 4.98 33.52 12.27
CA HIS A 380 4.09 34.55 11.73
C HIS A 380 4.62 35.00 10.37
N CYS A 381 3.74 35.57 9.54
CA CYS A 381 4.18 36.10 8.26
C CYS A 381 4.84 37.47 8.42
N PRO A 382 5.83 37.79 7.56
CA PRO A 382 6.46 39.11 7.60
C PRO A 382 5.42 40.21 7.43
N GLY A 383 5.31 41.09 8.43
CA GLY A 383 4.36 42.20 8.44
C GLY A 383 3.10 41.97 9.29
N ASP A 384 2.85 40.75 9.75
CA ASP A 384 1.80 40.49 10.74
C ASP A 384 2.24 40.96 12.12
N GLU A 385 1.30 41.50 12.92
CA GLU A 385 1.58 41.73 14.33
C GLU A 385 1.82 40.37 15.01
N PRO A 386 2.95 40.19 15.72
CA PRO A 386 3.22 38.94 16.43
C PRO A 386 2.10 38.66 17.43
N SER A 387 1.31 37.61 17.19
CA SER A 387 0.34 37.15 18.18
C SER A 387 1.10 36.62 19.40
N PRO A 388 0.76 37.05 20.63
CA PRO A 388 1.41 36.54 21.84
C PRO A 388 1.10 35.05 22.09
N ASP A 389 0.04 34.51 21.48
CA ASP A 389 -0.35 33.09 21.55
C ASP A 389 -0.50 32.51 20.14
N THR A 390 0.58 31.92 19.62
CA THR A 390 0.63 31.18 18.35
C THR A 390 0.42 29.67 18.54
N LYS A 391 0.36 29.20 19.79
CA LYS A 391 0.16 27.78 20.07
C LYS A 391 -1.26 27.38 19.67
N PRO A 392 -1.44 26.33 18.86
CA PRO A 392 -2.77 25.93 18.45
C PRO A 392 -3.61 25.47 19.65
N ILE A 393 -4.83 25.98 19.75
CA ILE A 393 -5.77 25.61 20.82
C ILE A 393 -6.35 24.20 20.60
N ALA A 394 -6.38 23.75 19.35
CA ALA A 394 -6.84 22.43 18.94
C ALA A 394 -6.30 22.08 17.55
N LEU A 395 -6.34 20.80 17.22
CA LEU A 395 -6.16 20.26 15.87
C LEU A 395 -7.52 20.12 15.17
N LEU A 396 -7.54 20.35 13.87
CA LEU A 396 -8.64 20.06 12.95
C LEU A 396 -8.14 19.03 11.93
N CYS A 397 -8.92 17.97 11.71
CA CYS A 397 -8.64 17.05 10.62
C CYS A 397 -8.80 17.78 9.29
N GLY A 398 -7.80 17.69 8.40
CA GLY A 398 -7.87 18.37 7.10
C GLY A 398 -9.06 17.90 6.27
N GLU A 399 -9.34 16.60 6.32
CA GLU A 399 -10.41 15.93 5.60
C GLU A 399 -10.88 14.66 6.31
N MET A 400 -12.09 14.20 5.93
CA MET A 400 -12.57 12.86 6.24
C MET A 400 -12.03 11.88 5.20
N GLY A 401 -10.91 11.24 5.52
CA GLY A 401 -10.29 10.25 4.65
C GLY A 401 -9.05 9.66 5.28
N GLY A 402 -8.99 8.33 5.33
CA GLY A 402 -7.72 7.63 5.40
C GLY A 402 -6.78 8.02 6.55
N ILE A 403 -5.51 8.24 6.20
CA ILE A 403 -4.48 8.70 7.13
C ILE A 403 -4.65 10.18 7.51
N SER A 404 -5.24 11.01 6.64
CA SER A 404 -5.54 12.42 6.92
C SER A 404 -6.46 12.62 8.13
N THR A 405 -7.28 11.61 8.47
CA THR A 405 -8.10 11.60 9.70
C THR A 405 -7.36 10.98 10.89
N THR A 406 -6.57 9.93 10.70
CA THR A 406 -5.97 9.17 11.81
C THR A 406 -4.63 9.75 12.27
N GLU A 407 -3.92 10.49 11.42
CA GLU A 407 -2.68 11.19 11.77
C GLU A 407 -2.88 12.28 12.83
N PRO A 408 -3.89 13.18 12.72
CA PRO A 408 -4.22 14.12 13.80
C PRO A 408 -4.49 13.44 15.15
N LEU A 409 -5.05 12.23 15.17
CA LEU A 409 -5.28 11.49 16.42
C LEU A 409 -3.94 11.13 17.09
N ALA A 410 -2.99 10.66 16.30
CA ALA A 410 -1.65 10.31 16.78
C ALA A 410 -0.89 11.56 17.26
N VAL A 411 -0.85 12.61 16.44
CA VAL A 411 -0.16 13.88 16.77
C VAL A 411 -0.79 14.54 17.99
N GLY A 412 -2.13 14.59 18.07
CA GLY A 412 -2.85 15.18 19.20
C GLY A 412 -2.53 14.47 20.52
N GLY A 413 -2.52 13.13 20.51
CA GLY A 413 -2.07 12.37 21.68
C GLY A 413 -0.59 12.60 22.00
N ASP A 414 0.28 12.59 20.98
CA ASP A 414 1.72 12.68 21.19
C ASP A 414 2.20 14.04 21.70
N GLU A 415 1.60 15.12 21.21
CA GLU A 415 1.91 16.52 21.51
C GLU A 415 0.96 17.14 22.55
N ASN A 416 0.01 16.35 23.07
CA ASN A 416 -0.99 16.77 24.06
C ASN A 416 -1.80 18.00 23.59
N VAL A 417 -2.28 17.94 22.35
CA VAL A 417 -3.16 18.93 21.73
C VAL A 417 -4.51 18.29 21.47
N CYS A 418 -5.59 18.93 21.90
CA CYS A 418 -6.93 18.40 21.70
C CYS A 418 -7.36 18.49 20.24
N ILE A 419 -8.35 17.69 19.84
CA ILE A 419 -8.81 17.57 18.46
C ILE A 419 -10.26 18.02 18.40
N LEU A 420 -10.62 18.84 17.42
CA LEU A 420 -12.00 19.24 17.21
C LEU A 420 -12.78 18.09 16.58
N ASP A 421 -13.99 17.85 17.07
CA ASP A 421 -14.96 16.98 16.39
C ASP A 421 -15.56 17.70 15.18
N ALA A 422 -14.72 17.94 14.18
CA ALA A 422 -14.98 18.58 12.90
C ALA A 422 -13.85 18.23 11.94
N ASP A 423 -14.04 18.51 10.66
CA ASP A 423 -12.96 18.44 9.67
C ASP A 423 -13.10 19.54 8.63
N GLY A 424 -12.15 19.64 7.72
CA GLY A 424 -12.08 20.69 6.71
C GLY A 424 -12.85 20.47 5.42
N MET A 425 -13.30 19.24 5.12
CA MET A 425 -13.81 18.88 3.79
C MET A 425 -15.03 17.96 3.82
N GLY A 426 -15.24 17.12 4.82
CA GLY A 426 -16.36 16.18 4.92
C GLY A 426 -16.27 14.96 3.98
N ARG A 427 -15.22 14.92 3.17
CA ARG A 427 -14.77 13.85 2.26
C ARG A 427 -13.29 14.08 1.97
N ALA A 428 -12.60 13.12 1.36
CA ALA A 428 -11.31 13.41 0.75
C ALA A 428 -11.48 14.17 -0.58
N ASN A 429 -10.59 15.11 -0.83
CA ASN A 429 -10.51 15.88 -2.08
C ASN A 429 -9.03 16.07 -2.50
N PRO A 430 -8.77 16.20 -3.81
CA PRO A 430 -7.40 16.18 -4.32
C PRO A 430 -6.58 17.43 -4.01
N ASP A 431 -7.23 18.60 -3.96
CA ASP A 431 -6.55 19.90 -3.95
C ASP A 431 -6.87 20.68 -2.66
N LEU A 432 -5.87 21.36 -2.08
CA LEU A 432 -5.98 22.12 -0.83
C LEU A 432 -6.95 23.30 -0.93
N GLN A 433 -7.11 23.87 -2.12
CA GLN A 433 -8.11 24.90 -2.41
C GLN A 433 -9.56 24.43 -2.14
N MET A 434 -9.81 23.11 -2.10
CA MET A 434 -11.10 22.51 -1.74
C MET A 434 -11.31 22.43 -0.21
N PHE A 435 -10.38 22.93 0.59
CA PHE A 435 -10.57 23.03 2.04
C PHE A 435 -11.66 24.06 2.34
N LEU A 436 -12.77 23.64 2.95
CA LEU A 436 -13.99 24.44 3.03
C LEU A 436 -13.81 25.79 3.72
N PRO A 437 -12.99 25.95 4.78
CA PRO A 437 -12.67 27.28 5.30
C PRO A 437 -12.17 28.24 4.21
N TYR A 438 -11.29 27.80 3.30
CA TYR A 438 -10.81 28.64 2.19
C TYR A 438 -11.91 28.89 1.14
N VAL A 439 -12.73 27.89 0.84
CA VAL A 439 -13.93 28.05 -0.04
C VAL A 439 -14.86 29.13 0.49
N TYR A 440 -15.00 29.25 1.82
CA TYR A 440 -15.80 30.28 2.48
C TYR A 440 -15.02 31.53 2.89
N GLY A 441 -13.85 31.77 2.29
CA GLY A 441 -13.11 33.03 2.40
C GLY A 441 -12.22 33.17 3.64
N CYS A 442 -11.85 32.08 4.30
CA CYS A 442 -10.78 32.10 5.29
C CYS A 442 -9.46 32.49 4.59
N PRO A 443 -8.72 33.47 5.11
CA PRO A 443 -7.39 33.77 4.57
C PRO A 443 -6.44 32.60 4.84
N VAL A 444 -5.50 32.40 3.94
CA VAL A 444 -4.35 31.51 4.18
C VAL A 444 -3.46 32.11 5.26
N SER A 445 -2.75 31.24 5.96
CA SER A 445 -1.95 31.60 7.14
C SER A 445 -0.53 31.07 7.04
N PHE A 446 0.26 31.40 8.06
CA PHE A 446 1.58 30.82 8.27
C PHE A 446 1.51 29.29 8.27
N SER A 447 2.41 28.69 7.49
CA SER A 447 2.38 27.28 7.16
C SER A 447 3.78 26.67 7.35
N ALA A 448 3.82 25.36 7.61
CA ALA A 448 5.05 24.63 7.83
C ALA A 448 4.97 23.23 7.22
N ILE A 449 6.13 22.73 6.80
CA ILE A 449 6.30 21.37 6.29
C ILE A 449 7.50 20.72 6.99
N GLY A 450 7.41 19.42 7.27
CA GLY A 450 8.41 18.68 8.03
C GLY A 450 8.61 17.26 7.52
N ASP A 451 9.87 16.80 7.50
CA ASP A 451 10.22 15.44 7.08
C ASP A 451 10.46 14.49 8.25
N GLU A 452 10.81 13.23 7.95
CA GLU A 452 11.05 12.20 8.96
C GLU A 452 12.27 12.44 9.86
N LYS A 453 13.18 13.32 9.42
CA LYS A 453 14.40 13.70 10.13
C LYS A 453 14.18 14.92 11.02
N GLY A 454 12.96 15.46 11.02
CA GLY A 454 12.61 16.70 11.71
C GLY A 454 13.18 17.95 11.03
N ARG A 455 13.60 17.86 9.76
CA ARG A 455 13.92 19.05 8.97
C ARG A 455 12.61 19.72 8.61
N THR A 456 12.54 21.03 8.79
CA THR A 456 11.32 21.80 8.60
C THR A 456 11.56 23.03 7.75
N GLU A 457 10.56 23.39 6.95
CA GLU A 457 10.50 24.65 6.21
C GLU A 457 9.19 25.37 6.55
N THR A 458 9.17 26.70 6.44
CA THR A 458 8.01 27.55 6.75
C THR A 458 7.68 28.42 5.56
N TYR A 459 6.40 28.67 5.33
CA TYR A 459 5.94 29.43 4.20
C TYR A 459 4.76 30.35 4.56
N CYS A 460 4.71 31.47 3.86
CA CYS A 460 3.64 32.45 3.96
C CYS A 460 2.95 32.53 2.61
N ALA A 461 1.92 31.71 2.47
CA ALA A 461 1.20 31.58 1.23
C ALA A 461 0.35 32.83 0.95
N LYS A 462 0.17 33.13 -0.34
CA LYS A 462 -0.73 34.18 -0.84
C LYS A 462 -2.12 33.64 -1.15
N SER A 463 -2.22 32.36 -1.46
CA SER A 463 -3.46 31.63 -1.72
C SER A 463 -3.31 30.14 -1.39
N PRO A 464 -4.39 29.36 -1.31
CA PRO A 464 -4.31 27.92 -1.08
C PRO A 464 -3.50 27.18 -2.15
N GLU A 465 -3.59 27.62 -3.42
CA GLU A 465 -2.85 27.05 -4.55
C GLU A 465 -1.34 27.30 -4.41
N ASP A 466 -0.95 28.52 -4.02
CA ASP A 466 0.44 28.89 -3.74
C ASP A 466 1.00 28.08 -2.55
N MET A 467 0.18 27.83 -1.52
CA MET A 467 0.55 26.97 -0.40
C MET A 467 0.81 25.52 -0.85
N GLU A 468 -0.08 24.98 -1.66
CA GLU A 468 0.01 23.61 -2.16
C GLU A 468 1.20 23.44 -3.13
N GLU A 469 1.41 24.39 -4.04
CA GLU A 469 2.56 24.39 -4.96
C GLU A 469 3.89 24.38 -4.18
N HIS A 470 3.98 25.21 -3.14
CA HIS A 470 5.14 25.24 -2.25
C HIS A 470 5.36 23.87 -1.58
N TYR A 471 4.32 23.27 -0.99
CA TYR A 471 4.46 21.96 -0.36
C TYR A 471 4.88 20.87 -1.34
N ARG A 472 4.23 20.79 -2.52
CA ARG A 472 4.56 19.78 -3.53
C ARG A 472 6.00 19.89 -4.00
N THR A 473 6.50 21.12 -4.16
CA THR A 473 7.90 21.38 -4.50
C THR A 473 8.85 20.95 -3.38
N ALA A 474 8.55 21.29 -2.12
CA ALA A 474 9.40 20.96 -0.98
C ALA A 474 9.50 19.44 -0.73
N ILE A 475 8.41 18.70 -0.94
CA ILE A 475 8.29 17.25 -0.70
C ILE A 475 9.32 16.43 -1.49
N GLU A 476 9.67 16.85 -2.71
CA GLU A 476 10.71 16.19 -3.53
C GLU A 476 12.06 16.13 -2.80
N GLY A 477 12.43 17.23 -2.13
CA GLY A 477 13.65 17.33 -1.32
C GLY A 477 13.62 16.56 0.00
N MET A 478 12.41 16.21 0.44
CA MET A 478 12.08 15.51 1.69
C MET A 478 11.83 14.00 1.50
N GLY A 479 12.00 13.47 0.28
CA GLY A 479 11.86 12.04 0.01
C GLY A 479 10.42 11.61 -0.29
N ASN A 480 9.66 12.49 -0.94
CA ASN A 480 8.33 12.27 -1.52
C ASN A 480 7.17 12.06 -0.54
N VAL A 481 7.42 12.20 0.77
CA VAL A 481 6.40 12.26 1.82
C VAL A 481 6.86 13.25 2.89
N ALA A 482 5.97 14.14 3.32
CA ALA A 482 6.20 15.05 4.43
C ALA A 482 4.91 15.32 5.20
N GLY A 483 5.06 15.83 6.41
CA GLY A 483 3.96 16.31 7.24
C GLY A 483 3.77 17.79 6.99
N ILE A 484 2.53 18.19 6.78
CA ILE A 484 2.17 19.60 6.60
C ILE A 484 1.39 20.08 7.81
N ALA A 485 1.52 21.36 8.11
CA ALA A 485 0.75 22.02 9.14
C ALA A 485 0.46 23.47 8.76
N PHE A 486 -0.78 23.93 8.97
CA PHE A 486 -1.18 25.33 8.78
C PHE A 486 -2.28 25.72 9.77
N THR A 487 -2.52 27.02 9.98
CA THR A 487 -3.58 27.49 10.88
C THR A 487 -4.87 27.90 10.18
N VAL A 488 -5.97 27.80 10.91
CA VAL A 488 -7.29 28.29 10.57
C VAL A 488 -7.78 29.14 11.74
N ASP A 489 -8.37 30.30 11.45
CA ASP A 489 -9.03 31.10 12.49
C ASP A 489 -10.24 30.31 13.01
N TRP A 490 -10.25 30.04 14.32
CA TRP A 490 -11.33 29.32 15.01
C TRP A 490 -12.72 29.90 14.73
N LYS A 491 -12.81 31.20 14.39
CA LYS A 491 -14.07 31.83 14.02
C LYS A 491 -14.71 31.20 12.79
N PHE A 492 -13.92 30.76 11.81
CA PHE A 492 -14.43 30.06 10.63
C PHE A 492 -15.00 28.69 11.01
N VAL A 493 -14.29 27.94 11.85
CA VAL A 493 -14.80 26.69 12.40
C VAL A 493 -16.10 26.92 13.18
N SER A 494 -16.17 27.97 14.00
CA SER A 494 -17.36 28.29 14.81
C SER A 494 -18.56 28.81 14.02
N LYS A 495 -18.34 29.32 12.80
CA LYS A 495 -19.37 29.80 11.87
C LYS A 495 -19.90 28.68 10.96
N GLU A 496 -19.57 27.44 11.28
CA GLU A 496 -20.00 26.25 10.53
C GLU A 496 -19.51 26.24 9.07
N THR A 497 -18.35 26.83 8.78
CA THR A 497 -17.67 26.67 7.47
C THR A 497 -16.86 25.37 7.38
N CYS A 498 -17.12 24.45 8.30
CA CYS A 498 -16.50 23.13 8.43
C CYS A 498 -17.63 22.13 8.70
N PRO A 499 -17.57 20.92 8.12
CA PRO A 499 -18.40 19.81 8.56
C PRO A 499 -18.17 19.53 10.04
N LEU A 500 -19.25 19.66 10.82
CA LEU A 500 -19.22 19.42 12.26
C LEU A 500 -19.54 17.96 12.57
N TYR A 501 -18.96 17.47 13.67
CA TYR A 501 -19.19 16.15 14.25
C TYR A 501 -18.68 14.99 13.39
N SER A 502 -17.63 15.26 12.60
CA SER A 502 -17.06 14.32 11.65
C SER A 502 -16.46 13.09 12.34
N LEU A 503 -15.69 13.24 13.42
CA LEU A 503 -15.14 12.09 14.16
C LEU A 503 -16.26 11.27 14.84
N SER A 504 -17.28 11.95 15.36
CA SER A 504 -18.48 11.31 15.89
C SER A 504 -19.24 10.49 14.85
N ARG A 505 -19.39 11.01 13.62
CA ARG A 505 -19.96 10.29 12.48
C ARG A 505 -19.12 9.06 12.14
N LEU A 506 -17.80 9.22 12.02
CA LEU A 506 -16.90 8.12 11.67
C LEU A 506 -16.93 6.98 12.68
N ARG A 507 -16.93 7.30 13.99
CA ARG A 507 -17.06 6.27 15.04
C ARG A 507 -18.37 5.50 14.90
N LYS A 508 -19.49 6.19 14.66
CA LYS A 508 -20.80 5.53 14.52
C LYS A 508 -20.88 4.64 13.29
N LEU A 509 -20.33 5.10 12.17
CA LEU A 509 -20.25 4.31 10.94
C LEU A 509 -19.39 3.07 11.15
N GLY A 510 -18.17 3.24 11.68
CA GLY A 510 -17.27 2.11 11.98
C GLY A 510 -17.90 1.10 12.92
N ASN A 511 -18.53 1.56 14.01
CA ASN A 511 -19.24 0.68 14.93
C ASN A 511 -20.41 -0.06 14.25
N THR A 512 -21.14 0.59 13.34
CA THR A 512 -22.22 -0.04 12.56
C THR A 512 -21.69 -1.20 11.72
N VAL A 513 -20.52 -1.03 11.08
CA VAL A 513 -19.88 -2.08 10.28
C VAL A 513 -19.37 -3.22 11.15
N LEU A 514 -18.70 -2.90 12.26
CA LEU A 514 -18.18 -3.91 13.20
C LEU A 514 -19.31 -4.74 13.84
N GLU A 515 -20.41 -4.10 14.23
CA GLU A 515 -21.59 -4.81 14.75
C GLU A 515 -22.28 -5.65 13.67
N ALA A 516 -22.35 -5.17 12.43
CA ALA A 516 -22.88 -5.97 11.32
C ALA A 516 -22.06 -7.25 11.13
N ARG A 517 -20.72 -7.14 11.11
CA ARG A 517 -19.80 -8.29 11.03
C ARG A 517 -20.02 -9.28 12.18
N LYS A 518 -20.04 -8.77 13.41
CA LYS A 518 -20.23 -9.58 14.63
C LYS A 518 -21.56 -10.34 14.62
N ASN A 519 -22.62 -9.70 14.10
CA ASN A 519 -23.95 -10.27 14.03
C ASN A 519 -24.24 -11.03 12.72
N ASN A 520 -23.22 -11.31 11.90
CA ASN A 520 -23.33 -11.95 10.57
C ASN A 520 -24.36 -11.27 9.63
N GLN A 521 -24.47 -9.95 9.72
CA GLN A 521 -25.26 -9.12 8.84
C GLN A 521 -24.38 -8.57 7.70
N ASP A 522 -25.00 -8.25 6.57
CA ASP A 522 -24.34 -7.64 5.42
C ASP A 522 -23.79 -6.25 5.81
N PRO A 523 -22.45 -6.07 5.88
CA PRO A 523 -21.87 -4.81 6.33
C PRO A 523 -22.09 -3.68 5.32
N VAL A 524 -22.08 -3.98 4.01
CA VAL A 524 -22.31 -3.00 2.94
C VAL A 524 -23.72 -2.44 3.04
N LYS A 525 -24.74 -3.31 3.18
CA LYS A 525 -26.13 -2.84 3.37
C LYS A 525 -26.29 -2.01 4.64
N SER A 526 -25.53 -2.34 5.68
CA SER A 526 -25.54 -1.59 6.95
C SER A 526 -24.95 -0.18 6.78
N ILE A 527 -23.87 -0.03 6.00
CA ILE A 527 -23.31 1.28 5.61
C ILE A 527 -24.37 2.11 4.88
N ILE A 528 -25.00 1.53 3.86
CA ILE A 528 -25.97 2.24 3.02
C ILE A 528 -27.18 2.71 3.83
N LYS A 529 -27.71 1.85 4.71
CA LYS A 529 -28.80 2.23 5.61
C LYS A 529 -28.41 3.35 6.57
N HIS A 530 -27.19 3.28 7.11
CA HIS A 530 -26.65 4.29 8.02
C HIS A 530 -26.57 5.65 7.34
N GLU A 531 -25.92 5.71 6.18
CA GLU A 531 -25.57 6.96 5.50
C GLU A 531 -26.64 7.48 4.52
N ASP A 532 -27.75 6.76 4.33
CA ASP A 532 -28.72 7.07 3.26
C ASP A 532 -28.10 6.98 1.85
N GLY A 533 -27.16 6.06 1.67
CA GLY A 533 -26.41 5.90 0.43
C GLY A 533 -27.12 5.02 -0.61
N LYS A 534 -26.35 4.62 -1.63
CA LYS A 534 -26.74 3.61 -2.62
C LYS A 534 -25.58 2.67 -2.92
N ILE A 535 -25.91 1.41 -3.15
CA ILE A 535 -25.01 0.50 -3.87
C ILE A 535 -25.15 0.86 -5.35
N LEU A 536 -24.06 1.26 -5.99
CA LEU A 536 -24.04 1.57 -7.42
C LEU A 536 -23.79 0.31 -8.24
N PHE A 537 -22.91 -0.57 -7.77
CA PHE A 537 -22.41 -1.68 -8.58
C PHE A 537 -21.70 -2.76 -7.76
N HIS A 538 -21.82 -4.02 -8.16
CA HIS A 538 -21.06 -5.15 -7.63
C HIS A 538 -20.31 -5.82 -8.78
N GLY A 539 -19.00 -6.02 -8.66
CA GLY A 539 -18.26 -6.60 -9.77
C GLY A 539 -16.79 -6.86 -9.50
N LYS A 540 -16.05 -7.09 -10.59
CA LYS A 540 -14.61 -7.31 -10.58
C LYS A 540 -13.92 -6.24 -11.39
N ILE A 541 -12.84 -5.71 -10.84
CA ILE A 541 -11.98 -4.78 -11.56
C ILE A 541 -11.32 -5.54 -12.72
N VAL A 542 -11.61 -5.12 -13.95
CA VAL A 542 -11.06 -5.73 -15.18
C VAL A 542 -9.95 -4.89 -15.81
N GLU A 543 -9.90 -3.60 -15.48
CA GLU A 543 -8.91 -2.66 -15.99
C GLU A 543 -8.69 -1.51 -15.00
N VAL A 544 -7.44 -1.07 -14.90
CA VAL A 544 -7.05 0.15 -14.18
C VAL A 544 -6.12 0.90 -15.13
N LYS A 545 -6.55 2.06 -15.62
CA LYS A 545 -5.73 2.96 -16.44
C LYS A 545 -5.22 4.08 -15.57
N ASN A 546 -3.90 4.24 -15.53
CA ASN A 546 -3.24 5.31 -14.78
C ASN A 546 -2.50 6.23 -15.76
N ASP A 547 -2.91 7.48 -15.80
CA ASP A 547 -2.20 8.58 -16.44
C ASP A 547 -1.48 9.35 -15.33
N SER A 548 -0.18 9.10 -15.16
CA SER A 548 0.61 9.75 -14.11
C SER A 548 1.09 11.12 -14.60
N GLU A 549 0.41 12.19 -14.21
CA GLU A 549 0.85 13.59 -14.41
C GLU A 549 0.87 14.33 -13.06
N GLY A 550 1.97 15.04 -12.76
CA GLY A 550 2.03 16.03 -11.67
C GLY A 550 1.95 15.51 -10.23
N GLY A 551 2.27 14.24 -9.96
CA GLY A 551 2.23 13.68 -8.60
C GLY A 551 0.84 13.28 -8.11
N PHE A 552 -0.16 13.21 -9.01
CA PHE A 552 -1.50 12.68 -8.77
C PHE A 552 -1.73 11.39 -9.55
N SER A 553 -2.51 10.46 -9.00
CA SER A 553 -3.02 9.31 -9.75
C SER A 553 -4.31 9.72 -10.49
N LYS A 554 -4.18 10.15 -11.75
CA LYS A 554 -5.32 10.36 -12.63
C LYS A 554 -5.59 9.08 -13.41
N GLY A 555 -6.87 8.70 -13.58
CA GLY A 555 -7.15 7.42 -14.23
C GLY A 555 -8.61 7.02 -14.31
N THR A 556 -8.81 5.82 -14.83
CA THR A 556 -10.13 5.18 -14.91
C THR A 556 -10.04 3.75 -14.39
N ILE A 557 -10.95 3.39 -13.48
CA ILE A 557 -11.16 2.01 -13.03
C ILE A 557 -12.37 1.45 -13.79
N THR A 558 -12.19 0.31 -14.46
CA THR A 558 -13.28 -0.40 -15.15
C THR A 558 -13.66 -1.65 -14.37
N ILE A 559 -14.95 -1.77 -14.05
CA ILE A 559 -15.51 -2.85 -13.24
C ILE A 559 -16.56 -3.60 -14.07
N ASP A 560 -16.41 -4.92 -14.12
CA ASP A 560 -17.33 -5.81 -14.83
C ASP A 560 -18.28 -6.52 -13.86
N GLY A 561 -19.56 -6.57 -14.19
CA GLY A 561 -20.61 -7.15 -13.36
C GLY A 561 -20.47 -8.66 -13.24
N LEU A 562 -20.12 -9.17 -12.06
CA LEU A 562 -19.93 -10.60 -11.83
C LEU A 562 -21.23 -11.31 -11.42
N ASN A 563 -22.26 -11.35 -12.26
CA ASN A 563 -23.30 -12.39 -12.16
C ASN A 563 -24.27 -12.37 -13.37
N PRO A 564 -24.65 -13.52 -13.96
CA PRO A 564 -25.76 -13.58 -14.92
C PRO A 564 -27.11 -13.13 -14.34
N GLU A 565 -27.25 -13.20 -13.01
CA GLU A 565 -28.38 -12.72 -12.20
C GLU A 565 -28.14 -11.34 -11.55
N ALA A 566 -27.03 -10.67 -11.86
CA ALA A 566 -26.71 -9.37 -11.28
C ALA A 566 -27.72 -8.35 -11.82
N GLU A 567 -28.12 -7.42 -10.96
CA GLU A 567 -28.94 -6.26 -11.33
C GLU A 567 -28.27 -5.42 -12.43
N PHE A 568 -26.95 -5.57 -12.63
CA PHE A 568 -26.15 -4.84 -13.60
C PHE A 568 -25.34 -5.80 -14.51
N LYS A 569 -25.64 -5.81 -15.82
CA LYS A 569 -24.91 -6.59 -16.85
C LYS A 569 -23.89 -5.76 -17.65
N GLU A 570 -23.69 -4.51 -17.26
CA GLU A 570 -22.91 -3.52 -17.97
C GLU A 570 -21.52 -3.34 -17.34
N LYS A 571 -20.63 -2.57 -17.97
CA LYS A 571 -19.38 -2.14 -17.33
C LYS A 571 -19.58 -0.80 -16.61
N LEU A 572 -19.14 -0.73 -15.36
CA LEU A 572 -19.03 0.52 -14.63
C LEU A 572 -17.64 1.13 -14.82
N TYR A 573 -17.60 2.44 -15.05
CA TYR A 573 -16.38 3.23 -15.09
C TYR A 573 -16.36 4.19 -13.90
N ILE A 574 -15.22 4.24 -13.21
CA ILE A 574 -14.95 5.23 -12.15
C ILE A 574 -13.77 6.09 -12.61
N ALA A 575 -13.99 7.41 -12.69
CA ALA A 575 -12.92 8.36 -12.94
C ALA A 575 -12.25 8.79 -11.63
N VAL A 576 -10.92 8.86 -11.65
CA VAL A 576 -10.07 8.99 -10.46
C VAL A 576 -9.04 10.11 -10.65
N LYS A 577 -8.85 10.93 -9.61
CA LYS A 577 -7.76 11.92 -9.44
C LYS A 577 -7.41 11.89 -7.96
N ASN A 578 -6.55 10.96 -7.56
CA ASN A 578 -6.36 10.46 -6.17
C ASN A 578 -7.63 9.86 -5.53
N GLU A 579 -8.74 10.59 -5.59
CA GLU A 579 -10.08 10.20 -5.15
C GLU A 579 -10.98 9.85 -6.35
N ASN A 580 -11.97 9.00 -6.12
CA ASN A 580 -13.06 8.71 -7.03
C ASN A 580 -14.04 9.89 -7.07
N TYR A 581 -14.28 10.44 -8.26
CA TYR A 581 -15.12 11.63 -8.41
C TYR A 581 -16.31 11.47 -9.38
N LEU A 582 -16.31 10.43 -10.22
CA LEU A 582 -17.39 10.18 -11.17
C LEU A 582 -17.59 8.69 -11.39
N ALA A 583 -18.84 8.21 -11.29
CA ALA A 583 -19.22 6.84 -11.60
C ALA A 583 -20.27 6.84 -12.72
N TYR A 584 -20.00 6.14 -13.82
CA TYR A 584 -20.88 6.11 -14.98
C TYR A 584 -20.84 4.78 -15.74
N ILE A 585 -21.92 4.48 -16.45
CA ILE A 585 -22.02 3.39 -17.43
C ILE A 585 -22.02 3.98 -18.84
N CYS A 586 -21.54 3.22 -19.82
CA CYS A 586 -21.62 3.57 -21.23
C CYS A 586 -22.59 2.63 -21.95
N ASP A 587 -23.42 3.18 -22.83
CA ASP A 587 -24.20 2.40 -23.79
C ASP A 587 -23.36 2.00 -25.03
N ASP A 588 -23.98 1.27 -25.97
CA ASP A 588 -23.34 0.78 -27.21
C ASP A 588 -22.94 1.91 -28.20
N HIS A 589 -23.31 3.15 -27.92
CA HIS A 589 -23.03 4.35 -28.73
C HIS A 589 -22.15 5.37 -27.99
N ASP A 590 -21.42 4.93 -26.95
CA ASP A 590 -20.58 5.76 -26.07
C ASP A 590 -21.37 6.84 -25.28
N GLY A 591 -22.70 6.72 -25.20
CA GLY A 591 -23.55 7.55 -24.36
C GLY A 591 -23.31 7.24 -22.88
N LYS A 592 -23.02 8.27 -22.08
CA LYS A 592 -22.73 8.13 -20.64
C LYS A 592 -23.96 8.36 -19.78
N THR A 593 -24.30 7.40 -18.93
CA THR A 593 -25.25 7.60 -17.84
C THR A 593 -24.50 7.69 -16.52
N TYR A 594 -24.55 8.88 -15.91
CA TYR A 594 -23.89 9.15 -14.63
C TYR A 594 -24.72 8.64 -13.46
N LEU A 595 -24.14 7.73 -12.67
CA LEU A 595 -24.79 7.11 -11.51
C LEU A 595 -24.53 7.91 -10.22
N ALA A 596 -23.33 8.46 -10.08
CA ALA A 596 -22.93 9.35 -9.00
C ALA A 596 -21.82 10.28 -9.46
N THR A 597 -21.80 11.49 -8.90
CA THR A 597 -20.80 12.52 -9.20
C THR A 597 -20.40 13.19 -7.90
N VAL A 598 -19.20 13.79 -7.87
CA VAL A 598 -18.90 14.85 -6.88
C VAL A 598 -20.02 15.89 -6.82
N PRO A 599 -20.27 16.50 -5.65
CA PRO A 599 -19.55 16.32 -4.39
C PRO A 599 -19.93 15.06 -3.58
N ASP A 600 -20.89 14.25 -4.01
CA ASP A 600 -21.22 13.00 -3.31
C ASP A 600 -20.03 12.02 -3.28
N LEU A 601 -19.96 11.26 -2.19
CA LEU A 601 -18.84 10.38 -1.92
C LEU A 601 -18.99 9.10 -2.75
N ILE A 602 -17.92 8.64 -3.40
CA ILE A 602 -17.89 7.41 -4.20
C ILE A 602 -16.76 6.53 -3.67
N SER A 603 -17.08 5.37 -3.10
CA SER A 603 -16.10 4.49 -2.46
C SER A 603 -16.19 3.06 -2.96
N LEU A 604 -15.04 2.40 -3.05
CA LEU A 604 -14.95 0.97 -3.28
C LEU A 604 -14.78 0.28 -1.93
N VAL A 605 -15.56 -0.76 -1.67
CA VAL A 605 -15.50 -1.54 -0.43
C VAL A 605 -15.45 -3.04 -0.73
N ASN A 606 -14.80 -3.78 0.16
CA ASN A 606 -14.85 -5.24 0.20
C ASN A 606 -16.22 -5.72 0.71
N GLU A 607 -16.51 -7.02 0.55
CA GLU A 607 -17.72 -7.66 1.07
C GLU A 607 -17.88 -7.51 2.60
N ASP A 608 -16.76 -7.42 3.33
CA ASP A 608 -16.75 -7.17 4.77
C ASP A 608 -17.03 -5.69 5.14
N GLY A 609 -17.20 -4.80 4.15
CA GLY A 609 -17.40 -3.36 4.35
C GLY A 609 -16.13 -2.55 4.61
N SER A 610 -14.94 -3.16 4.54
CA SER A 610 -13.68 -2.39 4.59
C SER A 610 -13.42 -1.67 3.28
N ALA A 611 -12.84 -0.47 3.36
CA ALA A 611 -12.55 0.33 2.18
C ALA A 611 -11.38 -0.23 1.35
N ILE A 612 -11.46 -0.02 0.05
CA ILE A 612 -10.40 -0.25 -0.92
C ILE A 612 -9.97 1.12 -1.43
N THR A 613 -8.79 1.55 -1.01
CA THR A 613 -8.20 2.82 -1.45
C THR A 613 -7.61 2.69 -2.85
N THR A 614 -7.41 3.82 -3.54
CA THR A 614 -6.93 3.88 -4.92
C THR A 614 -5.57 3.18 -5.08
N GLU A 615 -4.69 3.24 -4.09
CA GLU A 615 -3.41 2.51 -4.09
C GLU A 615 -3.56 0.99 -3.95
N MET A 616 -4.70 0.51 -3.45
CA MET A 616 -5.02 -0.93 -3.34
C MET A 616 -5.73 -1.48 -4.58
N VAL A 617 -6.22 -0.61 -5.48
CA VAL A 617 -6.98 -1.00 -6.66
C VAL A 617 -6.08 -1.73 -7.65
N GLN A 618 -6.47 -2.95 -8.00
CA GLN A 618 -5.80 -3.76 -9.02
C GLN A 618 -6.80 -4.63 -9.78
N LYS A 619 -6.44 -4.97 -11.02
CA LYS A 619 -7.19 -5.93 -11.83
C LYS A 619 -7.32 -7.25 -11.07
N GLY A 620 -8.52 -7.80 -11.02
CA GLY A 620 -8.79 -9.05 -10.32
C GLY A 620 -9.64 -8.89 -9.06
N LEU A 621 -9.61 -7.73 -8.41
CA LEU A 621 -10.33 -7.52 -7.14
C LEU A 621 -11.84 -7.53 -7.33
N LYS A 622 -12.53 -8.23 -6.43
CA LYS A 622 -13.98 -8.12 -6.27
C LYS A 622 -14.28 -6.92 -5.39
N VAL A 623 -15.22 -6.10 -5.83
CA VAL A 623 -15.55 -4.83 -5.18
C VAL A 623 -17.05 -4.59 -5.18
N CYS A 624 -17.52 -3.90 -4.14
CA CYS A 624 -18.79 -3.20 -4.15
C CYS A 624 -18.51 -1.70 -4.26
N VAL A 625 -19.18 -1.03 -5.20
CA VAL A 625 -19.11 0.42 -5.37
C VAL A 625 -20.33 1.03 -4.70
N ILE A 626 -20.07 1.92 -3.74
CA ILE A 626 -21.11 2.61 -2.99
C ILE A 626 -21.01 4.12 -3.20
N ALA A 627 -22.16 4.79 -3.12
CA ALA A 627 -22.22 6.25 -3.08
C ALA A 627 -22.98 6.74 -1.84
N MET A 628 -22.53 7.86 -1.26
CA MET A 628 -23.10 8.44 -0.04
C MET A 628 -23.26 9.96 -0.20
N PRO A 629 -24.31 10.55 0.40
CA PRO A 629 -24.56 11.98 0.29
C PRO A 629 -23.45 12.82 0.92
N CYS A 630 -23.06 13.88 0.23
CA CYS A 630 -22.10 14.88 0.70
C CYS A 630 -22.65 15.76 1.83
N ASN A 631 -21.74 16.43 2.54
CA ASN A 631 -22.13 17.45 3.50
C ASN A 631 -22.83 18.64 2.78
N PRO A 632 -23.90 19.24 3.34
CA PRO A 632 -24.65 20.32 2.70
C PRO A 632 -23.83 21.55 2.28
N LEU A 633 -22.68 21.81 2.93
CA LEU A 633 -21.76 22.87 2.51
C LEU A 633 -21.35 22.72 1.03
N TRP A 634 -21.17 21.50 0.54
CA TRP A 634 -20.85 21.24 -0.87
C TRP A 634 -21.99 21.49 -1.84
N THR A 635 -23.23 21.57 -1.35
CA THR A 635 -24.41 21.83 -2.18
C THR A 635 -24.80 23.32 -2.21
N THR A 636 -24.08 24.16 -1.47
CA THR A 636 -24.15 25.62 -1.62
C THR A 636 -23.54 26.05 -2.96
N LYS A 637 -23.75 27.31 -3.35
CA LYS A 637 -23.14 27.83 -4.57
C LYS A 637 -21.62 27.79 -4.49
N GLU A 638 -21.05 28.27 -3.39
CA GLU A 638 -19.60 28.31 -3.14
C GLU A 638 -19.00 26.91 -3.14
N GLY A 639 -19.66 25.95 -2.47
CA GLY A 639 -19.23 24.55 -2.45
C GLY A 639 -19.31 23.88 -3.82
N MET A 640 -20.37 24.12 -4.60
CA MET A 640 -20.53 23.53 -5.94
C MET A 640 -19.55 24.14 -6.94
N ASP A 641 -19.28 25.44 -6.84
CA ASP A 641 -18.27 26.13 -7.66
C ASP A 641 -16.85 25.59 -7.39
N ALA A 642 -16.56 25.22 -6.13
CA ALA A 642 -15.24 24.72 -5.72
C ALA A 642 -15.05 23.19 -5.90
N GLY A 643 -16.09 22.39 -5.70
CA GLY A 643 -15.98 20.92 -5.64
C GLY A 643 -17.08 20.16 -6.38
N GLY A 644 -17.87 20.83 -7.20
CA GLY A 644 -18.88 20.21 -8.06
C GLY A 644 -18.32 19.62 -9.36
N PRO A 645 -19.17 19.00 -10.21
CA PRO A 645 -18.72 18.38 -11.46
C PRO A 645 -17.93 19.32 -12.37
N ALA A 646 -18.33 20.59 -12.46
CA ALA A 646 -17.63 21.60 -13.26
C ALA A 646 -16.19 21.84 -12.77
N ALA A 647 -15.96 21.90 -11.46
CA ALA A 647 -14.63 22.08 -10.87
C ALA A 647 -13.69 20.89 -11.18
N PHE A 648 -14.25 19.70 -11.38
CA PHE A 648 -13.53 18.49 -11.79
C PHE A 648 -13.42 18.34 -13.31
N GLY A 649 -13.78 19.36 -14.09
CA GLY A 649 -13.67 19.36 -15.56
C GLY A 649 -14.87 18.79 -16.31
N PHE A 650 -16.03 18.67 -15.65
CA PHE A 650 -17.27 18.13 -16.22
C PHE A 650 -18.44 19.14 -16.13
N PRO A 651 -18.35 20.31 -16.81
CA PRO A 651 -19.33 21.38 -16.67
C PRO A 651 -20.74 21.01 -17.16
N ASP A 652 -20.84 20.09 -18.11
CA ASP A 652 -22.11 19.64 -18.68
C ASP A 652 -22.76 18.49 -17.89
N VAL A 653 -22.10 18.00 -16.84
CA VAL A 653 -22.61 16.89 -16.01
C VAL A 653 -23.43 17.45 -14.86
N PRO A 654 -24.76 17.19 -14.81
CA PRO A 654 -25.60 17.70 -13.74
C PRO A 654 -25.34 16.94 -12.44
N TYR A 655 -25.19 17.68 -11.34
CA TYR A 655 -25.20 17.08 -10.00
C TYR A 655 -26.60 16.60 -9.62
N LYS A 656 -26.71 15.34 -9.22
CA LYS A 656 -27.92 14.74 -8.67
C LYS A 656 -27.59 14.03 -7.35
N PRO A 657 -28.13 14.48 -6.21
CA PRO A 657 -27.85 13.85 -4.92
C PRO A 657 -28.20 12.36 -4.93
N VAL A 658 -27.27 11.53 -4.45
CA VAL A 658 -27.49 10.08 -4.35
C VAL A 658 -28.45 9.72 -3.20
N GLY A 659 -28.53 10.57 -2.18
CA GLY A 659 -29.38 10.41 -1.00
C GLY A 659 -29.52 11.70 -0.19
N LYS A 660 -29.99 11.61 1.06
CA LYS A 660 -30.10 12.76 1.97
C LYS A 660 -29.04 12.70 3.06
N TYR A 661 -28.26 13.77 3.18
CA TYR A 661 -27.30 13.90 4.27
C TYR A 661 -27.99 13.84 5.64
N LYS A 662 -27.50 12.98 6.52
CA LYS A 662 -27.96 12.85 7.91
C LYS A 662 -26.94 13.52 8.82
N GLY A 663 -27.39 14.51 9.60
CA GLY A 663 -26.59 15.06 10.69
C GLY A 663 -26.48 14.05 11.83
N TYR A 664 -25.30 13.96 12.46
CA TYR A 664 -25.06 13.05 13.58
C TYR A 664 -24.93 13.84 14.88
N PRO A 665 -25.55 13.39 15.98
CA PRO A 665 -25.35 14.05 17.26
C PRO A 665 -23.89 13.89 17.71
N PRO A 666 -23.28 14.92 18.32
CA PRO A 666 -21.91 14.84 18.80
C PRO A 666 -21.79 13.81 19.94
N ILE A 667 -20.68 13.09 19.95
CA ILE A 667 -20.23 12.30 21.10
C ILE A 667 -19.75 13.22 22.23
N PRO A 668 -18.78 14.16 22.01
CA PRO A 668 -18.42 15.12 23.05
C PRO A 668 -19.61 16.00 23.38
N GLN A 669 -19.70 16.45 24.63
CA GLN A 669 -20.82 17.23 25.14
C GLN A 669 -20.44 18.69 25.32
N ILE A 670 -21.37 19.61 25.04
CA ILE A 670 -21.21 21.02 25.39
C ILE A 670 -21.45 21.18 26.90
N LYS A 671 -20.39 21.05 27.69
CA LYS A 671 -20.35 21.60 29.05
C LYS A 671 -19.55 22.90 29.01
N THR A 672 -20.24 24.03 29.12
CA THR A 672 -19.60 25.28 29.51
C THR A 672 -19.37 25.17 31.00
N GLY A 673 -18.12 25.06 31.45
CA GLY A 673 -17.79 24.96 32.87
C GLY A 673 -18.56 26.00 33.70
N ARG A 674 -19.07 25.59 34.87
CA ARG A 674 -19.58 26.55 35.87
C ARG A 674 -18.43 27.33 36.47
#